data_AF-A0A444X9W6-F1
#
_entry.id   AF-A0A444X9W6-F1
#
_cell.length_a   1.000
_cell.length_b   1.000
_cell.length_c   1.000
_cell.angle_alpha   90.00
_cell.angle_beta   90.00
_cell.angle_gamma   90.00
#
_symmetry.space_group_name_H-M   'P 1'
#
loop_
_entity.id
_entity.type
_entity.pdbx_description
1 polymer ?
#
loop_
_entity_poly.entity_id
_entity_poly.type
_entity_poly.pdbx_seq_one_letter_code
_entity_poly.pdbx_strand_id
1 'polypeptide(L)'
;MKKILIFMVGLLLLNCWVALADAEYLKYKDPKQPLNVRIKDLINRMTLEEKIGQMVQIDRTVASANAINKYFIGSVLSGGGSVPKKQASAEDWIKMVNDFQKGALSTRLGIPMIYGIDAVHGHNNVYKATIFPHNIGMGATRDPELVKKIGEATALEVRATGIPYVFAPCIAVCRDPRWGRCYESYSEDPTLVQAMTEIIPGLQGQIPANSRKGVPFVAGKKNVAACAKHYVGDGGTTKGINENNTVIDRHGLLSIHMPGYYNSIIKGVSTVMVSFSSWNGVKMHANRQLVTGFLKNTLRFRGFVISDWQGIDRITSPPHANYTYSILTGITTGIDMIMVPFNYTEFIDGLTSLVKHNFIPTSRIDDAVRRILRVKFMMGLFENPLADYSLVNQLGRQEHRDLAREAVRRSLVLLKNGQYAHKPLLPLPKKASKILVAGSHADNLGYQCGGWTIDWQGLSGNNLTTGTTILSAIRNTVDKDTKVVYKENPDLEYVKSNDFSYAIVVVGEHPYAETFGDSLNLTIADPGPQTITNVCGGVKCVVVVISGRPVVIQPYLDTIEALVAAWLPGTEGQGVADVLFGDYGFTGKLPRTWFKTVDQLPMNVGDSDYDPLYPFGFGLTTKPNKPRGEEEKKETMAKFLNLLVGLMLLTCCVSITGAEYLKYKDPKQPLNIRIKDLMKRMTLEEKIGQMVQIERTVASADVIKNYFIGSVLSGGGSVPKVNATAEDWVDMVNELQKGALSTRLGIPLIYGIDAVHGHNNVYKATIFPHNVGLGATRDPALVRKIGEATALEVRATGIPYAFAPCIAVCRDPRWGRCYESYSEDHRIVQAMTEIIPGLQGEIPANSPKGVPYVAPGKTKVAACAKHFVGDGGTTKGINENNTVIDRHGLLSIHMPAYDNSIIKGVATVMVSYSSLNGVKMHANRDLVTGFLKKTLRFRGFVISDYQGIDRITYPPHANYTYSVLAGVNAGIDMVMIPFTYKEFIDDLTSLVKNNFVPMSRINDAVERILRVKFVMGLFENPLADYSLVNQIGTQEHRELAREAVRKSLVLLKNGENGDEPLIPLPKKASKILVAGSHADNLGFQCGGWTITWQGQGGNNITKGTTILSAIKNSVDKDTKVVHKENPDLEYVKSNNFSYAIVVVGEEPYAETKGDSKNLTISHNGYDTIKNVCGGIKCVVVVISGRPLVMQPYLDTIDALVAAWLPGTEGQGVADVLFGDYGFTGKLSRTWFKTVDQLPMNVGDSHYDPLFPFGFGLTTKPVN
;
A
#
# COMPACT_ATOMS: atom_id res chain seq x y z
N MET A 1 25.96 -27.23 -72.90
CA MET A 1 25.43 -27.97 -74.08
C MET A 1 24.02 -28.47 -73.78
N LYS A 2 23.35 -29.09 -74.76
CA LYS A 2 21.95 -29.61 -74.71
C LYS A 2 21.76 -30.49 -73.44
N LYS A 3 20.66 -30.42 -72.67
CA LYS A 3 19.21 -30.59 -72.98
C LYS A 3 18.90 -32.04 -73.40
N ILE A 4 17.71 -32.54 -72.98
CA ILE A 4 17.00 -33.76 -73.45
C ILE A 4 17.56 -35.11 -72.95
N LEU A 5 16.76 -36.13 -72.61
CA LEU A 5 15.33 -36.21 -72.23
C LEU A 5 15.02 -37.61 -71.67
N ILE A 6 13.99 -37.73 -70.81
CA ILE A 6 13.14 -38.92 -70.51
C ILE A 6 13.76 -40.31 -70.80
N PHE A 7 14.08 -41.04 -69.72
CA PHE A 7 13.89 -42.51 -69.67
C PHE A 7 12.88 -42.90 -68.56
N MET A 8 11.82 -42.09 -68.44
CA MET A 8 10.49 -42.57 -68.03
C MET A 8 10.04 -43.54 -69.16
N VAL A 9 9.34 -44.65 -68.96
CA VAL A 9 8.19 -44.86 -68.05
C VAL A 9 8.22 -46.25 -67.36
N GLY A 10 9.17 -47.13 -67.71
CA GLY A 10 9.03 -48.58 -67.54
C GLY A 10 8.92 -49.18 -66.12
N LEU A 11 9.52 -48.59 -65.09
CA LEU A 11 9.55 -49.17 -63.72
C LEU A 11 8.65 -48.44 -62.70
N LEU A 12 7.64 -47.73 -63.19
CA LEU A 12 6.70 -46.94 -62.36
C LEU A 12 5.54 -47.76 -61.74
N LEU A 13 5.61 -49.10 -61.78
CA LEU A 13 4.51 -50.01 -61.37
C LEU A 13 4.90 -51.09 -60.35
N LEU A 14 6.04 -50.98 -59.65
CA LEU A 14 6.44 -51.91 -58.59
C LEU A 14 6.92 -51.25 -57.27
N ASN A 15 6.48 -50.03 -57.00
CA ASN A 15 6.77 -49.28 -55.75
C ASN A 15 5.50 -48.92 -54.96
N CYS A 16 4.40 -49.64 -55.17
CA CYS A 16 3.20 -49.55 -54.34
C CYS A 16 3.14 -50.75 -53.40
N TRP A 17 3.13 -50.48 -52.08
CA TRP A 17 3.22 -51.44 -50.97
C TRP A 17 4.62 -52.08 -50.86
N VAL A 18 5.34 -52.05 -49.73
CA VAL A 18 4.98 -51.71 -48.34
C VAL A 18 6.01 -50.75 -47.74
N ALA A 19 5.56 -49.57 -47.31
CA ALA A 19 6.29 -48.68 -46.40
C ALA A 19 5.29 -48.00 -45.44
N LEU A 20 4.39 -48.81 -44.85
CA LEU A 20 3.67 -48.39 -43.65
C LEU A 20 4.71 -48.22 -42.54
N ALA A 21 5.11 -46.97 -42.29
CA ALA A 21 5.87 -46.66 -41.10
C ALA A 21 4.95 -46.91 -39.89
N ASP A 22 5.25 -47.95 -39.12
CA ASP A 22 4.51 -48.27 -37.89
C ASP A 22 4.48 -47.04 -36.98
N ALA A 23 3.30 -46.45 -36.82
CA ALA A 23 3.08 -45.34 -35.92
C ALA A 23 3.25 -45.84 -34.49
N GLU A 24 4.46 -45.68 -33.93
CA GLU A 24 4.88 -46.35 -32.69
C GLU A 24 3.81 -46.18 -31.60
N TYR A 25 3.23 -47.29 -31.15
CA TYR A 25 2.08 -47.27 -30.23
C TYR A 25 2.49 -46.76 -28.85
N LEU A 26 2.37 -45.44 -28.67
CA LEU A 26 2.69 -44.71 -27.44
C LEU A 26 1.69 -45.08 -26.33
N LYS A 27 2.00 -46.14 -25.59
CA LYS A 27 1.16 -46.66 -24.49
C LYS A 27 0.78 -45.59 -23.47
N TYR A 28 1.63 -44.58 -23.25
CA TYR A 28 1.29 -43.45 -22.38
C TYR A 28 0.15 -42.56 -22.90
N LYS A 29 -0.10 -42.50 -24.21
CA LYS A 29 -1.21 -41.72 -24.81
C LYS A 29 -2.55 -42.46 -24.83
N ASP A 30 -2.55 -43.79 -24.71
CA ASP A 30 -3.80 -44.56 -24.69
C ASP A 30 -4.46 -44.56 -23.29
N PRO A 31 -5.66 -43.98 -23.12
CA PRO A 31 -6.36 -43.96 -21.83
C PRO A 31 -6.82 -45.35 -21.35
N LYS A 32 -6.86 -46.35 -22.23
CA LYS A 32 -7.20 -47.74 -21.88
C LYS A 32 -6.06 -48.47 -21.17
N GLN A 33 -4.83 -47.98 -21.28
CA GLN A 33 -3.66 -48.62 -20.65
C GLN A 33 -3.63 -48.38 -19.13
N PRO A 34 -3.27 -49.38 -18.30
CA PRO A 34 -3.20 -49.21 -16.86
C PRO A 34 -2.25 -48.08 -16.45
N LEU A 35 -2.64 -47.27 -15.46
CA LEU A 35 -1.91 -46.07 -15.00
C LEU A 35 -0.39 -46.28 -14.84
N ASN A 36 0.04 -47.39 -14.22
CA ASN A 36 1.47 -47.67 -14.03
C ASN A 36 2.20 -48.07 -15.33
N VAL A 37 1.51 -48.63 -16.33
CA VAL A 37 2.05 -48.88 -17.67
C VAL A 37 2.27 -47.54 -18.38
N ARG A 38 1.29 -46.63 -18.34
CA ARG A 38 1.39 -45.29 -18.93
C ARG A 38 2.54 -44.47 -18.34
N ILE A 39 2.68 -44.47 -17.01
CA ILE A 39 3.78 -43.78 -16.33
C ILE A 39 5.14 -44.42 -16.67
N LYS A 40 5.24 -45.75 -16.73
CA LYS A 40 6.51 -46.43 -17.06
C LYS A 40 6.92 -46.16 -18.51
N ASP A 41 5.99 -46.27 -19.46
CA ASP A 41 6.24 -45.98 -20.87
C ASP A 41 6.68 -44.52 -21.08
N LEU A 42 6.04 -43.56 -20.41
CA LEU A 42 6.44 -42.15 -20.51
C LEU A 42 7.83 -41.88 -19.90
N ILE A 43 8.12 -42.36 -18.67
CA ILE A 43 9.42 -42.12 -18.02
C ILE A 43 10.58 -42.75 -18.80
N ASN A 44 10.36 -43.91 -19.42
CA ASN A 44 11.33 -44.57 -20.28
C ASN A 44 11.63 -43.78 -21.57
N ARG A 45 10.75 -42.87 -21.98
CA ARG A 45 10.90 -42.03 -23.18
C ARG A 45 11.50 -40.65 -22.88
N MET A 46 11.50 -40.19 -21.63
CA MET A 46 11.89 -38.84 -21.25
C MET A 46 13.41 -38.65 -21.11
N THR A 47 13.94 -37.53 -21.60
CA THR A 47 15.33 -37.08 -21.33
C THR A 47 15.49 -36.61 -19.88
N LEU A 48 16.72 -36.31 -19.45
CA LEU A 48 16.95 -35.72 -18.13
C LEU A 48 16.34 -34.31 -18.02
N GLU A 49 16.44 -33.52 -19.10
CA GLU A 49 15.93 -32.17 -19.20
C GLU A 49 14.39 -32.14 -19.16
N GLU A 50 13.72 -33.07 -19.86
CA GLU A 50 12.27 -33.25 -19.75
C GLU A 50 11.84 -33.71 -18.34
N LYS A 51 12.64 -34.56 -17.68
CA LYS A 51 12.40 -35.01 -16.30
C LYS A 51 12.56 -33.88 -15.30
N ILE A 52 13.62 -33.08 -15.42
CA ILE A 52 13.86 -31.91 -14.57
C ILE A 52 12.77 -30.85 -14.80
N GLY A 53 12.42 -30.56 -16.06
CA GLY A 53 11.34 -29.63 -16.40
C GLY A 53 10.02 -30.01 -15.72
N GLN A 54 9.67 -31.30 -15.66
CA GLN A 54 8.48 -31.75 -14.91
C GLN A 54 8.50 -31.43 -13.41
N MET A 55 9.68 -31.30 -12.80
CA MET A 55 9.87 -30.96 -11.39
C MET A 55 9.84 -29.44 -11.11
N VAL A 56 9.73 -28.59 -12.14
CA VAL A 56 9.69 -27.13 -12.00
C VAL A 56 8.24 -26.62 -11.97
N GLN A 57 7.97 -25.72 -11.02
CA GLN A 57 6.80 -24.83 -11.03
C GLN A 57 7.26 -23.36 -11.06
N ILE A 58 6.68 -22.57 -11.97
CA ILE A 58 6.98 -21.14 -12.18
C ILE A 58 5.72 -20.28 -12.05
N ASP A 59 5.83 -19.03 -11.60
CA ASP A 59 4.67 -18.13 -11.55
C ASP A 59 4.34 -17.60 -12.96
N ARG A 60 3.05 -17.32 -13.20
CA ARG A 60 2.53 -16.79 -14.47
C ARG A 60 3.19 -15.49 -14.95
N THR A 61 3.88 -14.75 -14.10
CA THR A 61 4.61 -13.52 -14.47
C THR A 61 5.82 -13.80 -15.35
N VAL A 62 6.49 -14.95 -15.16
CA VAL A 62 7.64 -15.39 -15.98
C VAL A 62 7.26 -16.49 -16.99
N ALA A 63 6.05 -17.04 -16.91
CA ALA A 63 5.56 -18.06 -17.82
C ALA A 63 5.22 -17.52 -19.22
N SER A 64 5.54 -18.30 -20.25
CA SER A 64 5.08 -18.11 -21.63
C SER A 64 5.04 -19.46 -22.35
N ALA A 65 4.28 -19.57 -23.44
CA ALA A 65 4.25 -20.80 -24.24
C ALA A 65 5.66 -21.22 -24.71
N ASN A 66 6.52 -20.25 -25.04
CA ASN A 66 7.92 -20.47 -25.42
C ASN A 66 8.76 -20.98 -24.23
N ALA A 67 8.66 -20.36 -23.06
CA ALA A 67 9.40 -20.80 -21.87
C ALA A 67 8.98 -22.22 -21.45
N ILE A 68 7.67 -22.51 -21.46
CA ILE A 68 7.12 -23.82 -21.12
C ILE A 68 7.60 -24.90 -22.10
N ASN A 69 7.62 -24.59 -23.40
CA ASN A 69 8.13 -25.50 -24.43
C ASN A 69 9.64 -25.75 -24.29
N LYS A 70 10.44 -24.69 -24.26
CA LYS A 70 11.91 -24.73 -24.24
C LYS A 70 12.49 -25.45 -23.00
N TYR A 71 11.83 -25.29 -21.86
CA TYR A 71 12.29 -25.83 -20.57
C TYR A 71 11.41 -26.97 -20.02
N PHE A 72 10.50 -27.52 -20.85
CA PHE A 72 9.62 -28.66 -20.53
C PHE A 72 8.83 -28.52 -19.21
N ILE A 73 8.43 -27.28 -18.89
CA ILE A 73 7.96 -26.88 -17.56
C ILE A 73 6.73 -27.69 -17.11
N GLY A 74 6.86 -28.33 -15.95
CA GLY A 74 5.86 -29.25 -15.40
C GLY A 74 4.62 -28.55 -14.86
N SER A 75 4.77 -27.34 -14.34
CA SER A 75 3.68 -26.61 -13.70
C SER A 75 3.85 -25.11 -13.81
N VAL A 76 2.74 -24.40 -13.83
CA VAL A 76 2.67 -22.94 -13.63
C VAL A 76 1.80 -22.70 -12.39
N LEU A 77 2.00 -21.61 -11.66
CA LEU A 77 1.03 -21.13 -10.68
C LEU A 77 0.63 -19.67 -10.89
N SER A 78 -0.45 -19.30 -10.21
CA SER A 78 -0.66 -17.93 -9.73
C SER A 78 -0.38 -17.91 -8.23
N GLY A 79 0.59 -17.11 -7.79
CA GLY A 79 0.63 -16.63 -6.40
C GLY A 79 -0.58 -15.73 -6.07
N GLY A 80 -0.76 -15.36 -4.80
CA GLY A 80 -1.86 -14.48 -4.38
C GLY A 80 -1.81 -13.12 -5.10
N GLY A 81 -2.90 -12.73 -5.78
CA GLY A 81 -2.93 -11.53 -6.63
C GLY A 81 -2.27 -11.67 -8.02
N SER A 82 -1.69 -12.82 -8.35
CA SER A 82 -1.00 -13.07 -9.64
C SER A 82 -1.99 -13.41 -10.75
N VAL A 83 -2.79 -12.42 -11.16
CA VAL A 83 -3.91 -12.56 -12.12
C VAL A 83 -3.50 -12.24 -13.57
N PRO A 84 -4.23 -12.70 -14.61
CA PRO A 84 -3.96 -12.34 -16.01
C PRO A 84 -4.21 -10.85 -16.30
N LYS A 85 -5.28 -10.29 -15.72
CA LYS A 85 -5.60 -8.86 -15.64
C LYS A 85 -6.55 -8.63 -14.46
N LYS A 86 -6.75 -7.40 -14.03
CA LYS A 86 -7.73 -7.09 -12.99
C LYS A 86 -9.15 -7.25 -13.52
N GLN A 87 -10.03 -7.72 -12.64
CA GLN A 87 -11.43 -8.06 -12.95
C GLN A 87 -11.58 -9.03 -14.16
N ALA A 88 -10.57 -9.87 -14.40
CA ALA A 88 -10.56 -10.91 -15.43
C ALA A 88 -11.78 -11.84 -15.33
N SER A 89 -12.37 -12.17 -16.47
CA SER A 89 -13.46 -13.14 -16.55
C SER A 89 -12.93 -14.57 -16.52
N ALA A 90 -13.84 -15.54 -16.40
CA ALA A 90 -13.52 -16.95 -16.51
C ALA A 90 -12.82 -17.28 -17.85
N GLU A 91 -13.27 -16.66 -18.94
CA GLU A 91 -12.71 -16.79 -20.29
C GLU A 91 -11.29 -16.22 -20.41
N ASP A 92 -10.98 -15.09 -19.74
CA ASP A 92 -9.62 -14.53 -19.72
C ASP A 92 -8.61 -15.50 -19.11
N TRP A 93 -8.99 -16.13 -17.99
CA TRP A 93 -8.20 -17.16 -17.33
C TRP A 93 -8.09 -18.43 -18.19
N ILE A 94 -9.21 -18.94 -18.72
CA ILE A 94 -9.22 -20.08 -19.65
C ILE A 94 -8.29 -19.82 -20.82
N LYS A 95 -8.30 -18.61 -21.40
CA LYS A 95 -7.40 -18.22 -22.49
C LYS A 95 -5.94 -18.28 -22.06
N MET A 96 -5.56 -17.67 -20.94
CA MET A 96 -4.19 -17.71 -20.41
C MET A 96 -3.72 -19.15 -20.17
N VAL A 97 -4.53 -19.95 -19.46
CA VAL A 97 -4.22 -21.35 -19.13
C VAL A 97 -4.07 -22.19 -20.40
N ASN A 98 -4.96 -22.02 -21.39
CA ASN A 98 -4.87 -22.72 -22.67
C ASN A 98 -3.67 -22.27 -23.51
N ASP A 99 -3.31 -20.99 -23.51
CA ASP A 99 -2.14 -20.49 -24.24
C ASP A 99 -0.82 -21.02 -23.64
N PHE A 100 -0.73 -21.14 -22.32
CA PHE A 100 0.36 -21.87 -21.65
C PHE A 100 0.34 -23.37 -21.96
N GLN A 101 -0.84 -24.02 -21.92
CA GLN A 101 -0.97 -25.45 -22.17
C GLN A 101 -0.57 -25.84 -23.61
N LYS A 102 -0.86 -24.99 -24.61
CA LYS A 102 -0.40 -25.20 -26.00
C LYS A 102 1.13 -25.33 -26.07
N GLY A 103 1.87 -24.55 -25.28
CA GLY A 103 3.34 -24.62 -25.20
C GLY A 103 3.86 -25.94 -24.60
N ALA A 104 3.12 -26.51 -23.63
CA ALA A 104 3.42 -27.82 -23.06
C ALA A 104 3.09 -28.97 -24.04
N LEU A 105 1.94 -28.88 -24.71
CA LEU A 105 1.47 -29.87 -25.68
C LEU A 105 2.31 -29.90 -26.98
N SER A 106 2.96 -28.79 -27.35
CA SER A 106 3.89 -28.72 -28.49
C SER A 106 5.31 -29.24 -28.17
N THR A 107 5.57 -29.73 -26.95
CA THR A 107 6.81 -30.45 -26.65
C THR A 107 6.84 -31.83 -27.31
N ARG A 108 8.03 -32.41 -27.49
CA ARG A 108 8.25 -33.72 -28.13
C ARG A 108 7.37 -34.85 -27.58
N LEU A 109 7.07 -34.85 -26.28
CA LEU A 109 6.21 -35.82 -25.61
C LEU A 109 4.80 -35.31 -25.29
N GLY A 110 4.51 -34.03 -25.57
CA GLY A 110 3.20 -33.40 -25.35
C GLY A 110 2.69 -33.55 -23.91
N ILE A 111 3.59 -33.48 -22.92
CA ILE A 111 3.22 -33.67 -21.51
C ILE A 111 2.51 -32.39 -21.03
N PRO A 112 1.22 -32.44 -20.64
CA PRO A 112 0.50 -31.25 -20.22
C PRO A 112 1.08 -30.68 -18.92
N MET A 113 1.16 -29.36 -18.82
CA MET A 113 1.47 -28.69 -17.55
C MET A 113 0.24 -28.72 -16.63
N ILE A 114 0.48 -28.74 -15.32
CA ILE A 114 -0.57 -28.63 -14.29
C ILE A 114 -0.54 -27.20 -13.74
N TYR A 115 -1.65 -26.47 -13.80
CA TYR A 115 -1.72 -25.09 -13.28
C TYR A 115 -2.20 -25.11 -11.81
N GLY A 116 -1.45 -24.51 -10.89
CA GLY A 116 -1.77 -24.41 -9.47
C GLY A 116 -2.27 -23.03 -9.06
N ILE A 117 -3.12 -22.95 -8.05
CA ILE A 117 -3.52 -21.68 -7.41
C ILE A 117 -3.92 -21.90 -5.95
N ASP A 118 -3.72 -20.90 -5.11
CA ASP A 118 -4.41 -20.84 -3.82
C ASP A 118 -5.89 -20.58 -4.06
N ALA A 119 -6.72 -21.51 -3.60
CA ALA A 119 -8.19 -21.44 -3.60
C ALA A 119 -8.66 -22.04 -2.27
N VAL A 120 -8.31 -21.37 -1.16
CA VAL A 120 -8.33 -21.97 0.18
C VAL A 120 -9.68 -21.84 0.91
N HIS A 121 -10.60 -21.04 0.37
CA HIS A 121 -11.97 -20.84 0.88
C HIS A 121 -12.92 -20.40 -0.26
N GLY A 122 -12.90 -21.14 -1.37
CA GLY A 122 -13.45 -20.71 -2.65
C GLY A 122 -12.34 -20.31 -3.64
N HIS A 123 -12.72 -19.92 -4.86
CA HIS A 123 -11.76 -19.58 -5.94
C HIS A 123 -11.22 -18.15 -5.80
N ASN A 124 -10.60 -17.92 -4.65
CA ASN A 124 -10.52 -16.62 -4.00
C ASN A 124 -9.68 -15.55 -4.72
N ASN A 125 -8.68 -15.93 -5.51
CA ASN A 125 -7.90 -15.03 -6.38
C ASN A 125 -8.72 -14.45 -7.57
N VAL A 126 -9.95 -14.92 -7.82
CA VAL A 126 -10.72 -14.60 -9.03
C VAL A 126 -11.91 -13.69 -8.76
N TYR A 127 -12.00 -12.64 -9.59
CA TYR A 127 -13.09 -11.68 -9.53
C TYR A 127 -14.47 -12.33 -9.71
N LYS A 128 -15.39 -11.97 -8.82
CA LYS A 128 -16.75 -12.54 -8.69
C LYS A 128 -16.82 -13.98 -8.18
N ALA A 129 -15.73 -14.67 -7.87
CA ALA A 129 -15.82 -16.00 -7.25
C ALA A 129 -16.66 -15.98 -5.96
N THR A 130 -17.29 -17.10 -5.62
CA THR A 130 -17.87 -17.27 -4.29
C THR A 130 -16.75 -17.42 -3.27
N ILE A 131 -16.81 -16.62 -2.19
CA ILE A 131 -15.86 -16.70 -1.08
C ILE A 131 -16.60 -17.27 0.13
N PHE A 132 -16.12 -18.40 0.64
CA PHE A 132 -16.65 -19.08 1.81
C PHE A 132 -15.97 -18.57 3.09
N PRO A 133 -16.52 -18.86 4.29
CA PRO A 133 -15.80 -18.64 5.53
C PRO A 133 -14.46 -19.36 5.55
N HIS A 134 -13.44 -18.71 6.11
CA HIS A 134 -12.15 -19.33 6.35
C HIS A 134 -12.23 -20.53 7.30
N ASN A 135 -11.19 -21.37 7.27
CA ASN A 135 -11.14 -22.66 7.94
C ASN A 135 -11.49 -22.60 9.43
N ILE A 136 -11.07 -21.57 10.18
CA ILE A 136 -11.48 -21.40 11.59
C ILE A 136 -13.02 -21.30 11.74
N GLY A 137 -13.71 -20.55 10.88
CA GLY A 137 -15.17 -20.49 10.86
C GLY A 137 -15.80 -21.82 10.48
N MET A 138 -15.17 -22.58 9.58
CA MET A 138 -15.60 -23.94 9.24
C MET A 138 -15.43 -24.93 10.39
N GLY A 139 -14.34 -24.84 11.17
CA GLY A 139 -14.22 -25.50 12.46
C GLY A 139 -15.38 -25.18 13.40
N ALA A 140 -15.80 -23.91 13.46
CA ALA A 140 -16.88 -23.47 14.33
C ALA A 140 -18.26 -24.10 14.02
N THR A 141 -18.50 -24.51 12.76
CA THR A 141 -19.75 -25.20 12.36
C THR A 141 -19.89 -26.61 12.94
N ARG A 142 -18.75 -27.29 13.20
CA ARG A 142 -18.66 -28.74 13.48
C ARG A 142 -19.30 -29.64 12.41
N ASP A 143 -19.43 -29.19 11.16
CA ASP A 143 -20.01 -29.96 10.04
C ASP A 143 -19.02 -30.24 8.89
N PRO A 144 -18.43 -31.45 8.83
CA PRO A 144 -17.58 -31.88 7.72
C PRO A 144 -18.30 -32.06 6.38
N GLU A 145 -19.61 -32.36 6.34
CA GLU A 145 -20.36 -32.56 5.10
C GLU A 145 -20.73 -31.22 4.44
N LEU A 146 -20.91 -30.16 5.23
CA LEU A 146 -20.93 -28.78 4.75
C LEU A 146 -19.58 -28.39 4.13
N VAL A 147 -18.47 -28.70 4.81
CA VAL A 147 -17.11 -28.44 4.33
C VAL A 147 -16.77 -29.26 3.06
N LYS A 148 -17.33 -30.46 2.90
CA LYS A 148 -17.27 -31.25 1.67
C LYS A 148 -17.95 -30.54 0.49
N LYS A 149 -19.20 -30.09 0.66
CA LYS A 149 -19.95 -29.35 -0.36
C LYS A 149 -19.26 -28.05 -0.77
N ILE A 150 -18.58 -27.39 0.17
CA ILE A 150 -17.74 -26.21 -0.12
C ILE A 150 -16.55 -26.59 -1.02
N GLY A 151 -15.93 -27.75 -0.80
CA GLY A 151 -14.94 -28.32 -1.70
C GLY A 151 -15.49 -28.63 -3.10
N GLU A 152 -16.70 -29.20 -3.19
CA GLU A 152 -17.38 -29.49 -4.46
C GLU A 152 -17.67 -28.21 -5.26
N ALA A 153 -18.20 -27.17 -4.62
CA ALA A 153 -18.42 -25.86 -5.22
C ALA A 153 -17.09 -25.18 -5.64
N THR A 154 -16.08 -25.20 -4.76
CA THR A 154 -14.76 -24.62 -5.05
C THR A 154 -14.12 -25.29 -6.28
N ALA A 155 -14.22 -26.61 -6.42
CA ALA A 155 -13.69 -27.32 -7.58
C ALA A 155 -14.36 -26.90 -8.90
N LEU A 156 -15.68 -26.65 -8.88
CA LEU A 156 -16.42 -26.17 -10.05
C LEU A 156 -16.00 -24.75 -10.44
N GLU A 157 -15.85 -23.84 -9.48
CA GLU A 157 -15.40 -22.46 -9.75
C GLU A 157 -13.94 -22.40 -10.21
N VAL A 158 -13.03 -23.19 -9.64
CA VAL A 158 -11.64 -23.29 -10.09
C VAL A 158 -11.54 -23.88 -11.49
N ARG A 159 -12.37 -24.88 -11.82
CA ARG A 159 -12.47 -25.42 -13.18
C ARG A 159 -13.15 -24.48 -14.17
N ALA A 160 -14.02 -23.57 -13.72
CA ALA A 160 -14.60 -22.51 -14.55
C ALA A 160 -13.54 -21.59 -15.15
N THR A 161 -12.38 -21.42 -14.50
CA THR A 161 -11.25 -20.64 -15.01
C THR A 161 -10.16 -21.52 -15.63
N GLY A 162 -10.46 -22.81 -15.87
CA GLY A 162 -9.56 -23.77 -16.48
C GLY A 162 -8.50 -24.40 -15.58
N ILE A 163 -8.43 -24.03 -14.30
CA ILE A 163 -7.34 -24.44 -13.40
C ILE A 163 -7.59 -25.86 -12.87
N PRO A 164 -6.63 -26.80 -12.96
CA PRO A 164 -6.81 -28.19 -12.54
C PRO A 164 -6.39 -28.51 -11.09
N TYR A 165 -5.68 -27.62 -10.37
CA TYR A 165 -5.02 -27.95 -9.10
C TYR A 165 -5.08 -26.78 -8.11
N VAL A 166 -5.40 -27.07 -6.84
CA VAL A 166 -5.49 -26.09 -5.75
C VAL A 166 -4.52 -26.39 -4.61
N PHE A 167 -3.96 -25.33 -4.02
CA PHE A 167 -3.13 -25.40 -2.81
C PHE A 167 -3.99 -25.42 -1.53
N ALA A 168 -4.99 -26.31 -1.49
CA ALA A 168 -5.94 -26.45 -0.39
C ALA A 168 -6.29 -27.93 -0.12
N PRO A 169 -6.58 -28.35 1.12
CA PRO A 169 -6.68 -27.52 2.34
C PRO A 169 -5.38 -27.28 3.10
N CYS A 170 -5.30 -26.11 3.76
CA CYS A 170 -4.47 -25.98 4.95
C CYS A 170 -5.07 -26.83 6.08
N ILE A 171 -4.25 -27.70 6.67
CA ILE A 171 -4.61 -28.60 7.78
C ILE A 171 -3.69 -28.43 8.98
N ALA A 172 -3.13 -27.22 9.11
CA ALA A 172 -2.44 -26.80 10.32
C ALA A 172 -3.33 -27.00 11.54
N VAL A 173 -2.74 -27.49 12.64
CA VAL A 173 -3.32 -27.38 13.98
C VAL A 173 -2.61 -26.21 14.64
N CYS A 174 -3.24 -25.03 14.61
CA CYS A 174 -2.70 -23.84 15.26
C CYS A 174 -2.74 -24.05 16.79
N ARG A 175 -1.59 -23.92 17.48
CA ARG A 175 -1.47 -24.08 18.95
C ARG A 175 -1.10 -22.78 19.67
N ASP A 176 -0.89 -21.71 18.92
CA ASP A 176 -0.71 -20.35 19.43
C ASP A 176 -1.49 -19.38 18.51
N PRO A 177 -2.58 -18.74 18.99
CA PRO A 177 -3.38 -17.86 18.14
C PRO A 177 -2.60 -16.64 17.62
N ARG A 178 -1.41 -16.37 18.16
CA ARG A 178 -0.46 -15.34 17.70
C ARG A 178 -0.07 -15.46 16.23
N TRP A 179 -0.16 -16.68 15.67
CA TRP A 179 0.26 -16.99 14.31
C TRP A 179 -0.62 -16.42 13.20
N GLY A 180 0.00 -15.73 12.24
CA GLY A 180 -0.62 -15.09 11.09
C GLY A 180 -1.24 -16.01 10.04
N ARG A 181 -1.31 -17.34 10.29
CA ARG A 181 -2.12 -18.27 9.49
C ARG A 181 -3.13 -19.06 10.32
N CYS A 182 -3.37 -18.67 11.58
CA CYS A 182 -4.27 -19.40 12.48
C CYS A 182 -5.74 -19.45 11.99
N TYR A 183 -6.17 -18.58 11.07
CA TYR A 183 -7.48 -18.67 10.40
C TYR A 183 -7.55 -19.76 9.32
N GLU A 184 -6.41 -20.13 8.73
CA GLU A 184 -6.29 -21.27 7.81
C GLU A 184 -6.32 -22.61 8.56
N SER A 185 -6.18 -22.58 9.89
CA SER A 185 -6.38 -23.74 10.77
C SER A 185 -7.85 -23.90 11.14
N TYR A 186 -8.41 -25.10 10.99
CA TYR A 186 -9.78 -25.38 11.45
C TYR A 186 -9.93 -25.37 12.97
N SER A 187 -8.87 -25.63 13.75
CA SER A 187 -8.97 -25.86 15.20
C SER A 187 -7.60 -25.93 15.91
N GLU A 188 -7.60 -25.77 17.24
CA GLU A 188 -6.47 -26.20 18.09
C GLU A 188 -6.53 -27.67 18.51
N ASP A 189 -7.70 -28.29 18.36
CA ASP A 189 -7.93 -29.72 18.54
C ASP A 189 -7.64 -30.47 17.21
N PRO A 190 -6.70 -31.44 17.21
CA PRO A 190 -6.37 -32.22 16.02
C PRO A 190 -7.52 -33.14 15.56
N THR A 191 -8.52 -33.43 16.40
CA THR A 191 -9.68 -34.25 16.07
C THR A 191 -10.63 -33.51 15.12
N LEU A 192 -10.89 -32.23 15.39
CA LEU A 192 -11.69 -31.36 14.53
C LEU A 192 -10.97 -31.06 13.21
N VAL A 193 -9.66 -30.82 13.21
CA VAL A 193 -8.89 -30.68 11.95
C VAL A 193 -8.95 -31.96 11.12
N GLN A 194 -8.82 -33.13 11.75
CA GLN A 194 -9.00 -34.44 11.11
C GLN A 194 -10.38 -34.61 10.46
N ALA A 195 -11.45 -34.14 11.10
CA ALA A 195 -12.80 -34.21 10.57
C ALA A 195 -12.96 -33.33 9.32
N MET A 196 -12.47 -32.09 9.36
CA MET A 196 -12.61 -31.12 8.26
C MET A 196 -11.82 -31.47 6.98
N THR A 197 -11.00 -32.53 7.00
CA THR A 197 -10.39 -33.10 5.79
C THR A 197 -11.40 -33.63 4.75
N GLU A 198 -12.71 -33.64 5.04
CA GLU A 198 -13.78 -33.90 4.05
C GLU A 198 -13.84 -32.89 2.88
N ILE A 199 -13.20 -31.72 2.99
CA ILE A 199 -12.97 -30.84 1.84
C ILE A 199 -12.19 -31.52 0.69
N ILE A 200 -11.37 -32.52 0.99
CA ILE A 200 -10.55 -33.25 0.00
C ILE A 200 -11.41 -34.11 -0.95
N PRO A 201 -12.29 -35.02 -0.49
CA PRO A 201 -13.24 -35.71 -1.37
C PRO A 201 -14.28 -34.76 -2.00
N GLY A 202 -14.49 -33.55 -1.45
CA GLY A 202 -15.25 -32.51 -2.16
C GLY A 202 -14.49 -31.96 -3.38
N LEU A 203 -13.29 -31.43 -3.16
CA LEU A 203 -12.41 -30.87 -4.20
C LEU A 203 -12.09 -31.88 -5.31
N GLN A 204 -11.71 -33.11 -4.90
CA GLN A 204 -11.23 -34.16 -5.78
C GLN A 204 -12.33 -35.11 -6.27
N GLY A 205 -13.49 -35.14 -5.62
CA GLY A 205 -14.47 -36.23 -5.76
C GLY A 205 -14.13 -37.42 -4.85
N GLN A 206 -15.15 -38.21 -4.53
CA GLN A 206 -15.05 -39.35 -3.60
C GLN A 206 -14.14 -40.47 -4.14
N ILE A 207 -13.07 -40.79 -3.41
CA ILE A 207 -12.21 -41.93 -3.74
C ILE A 207 -13.00 -43.26 -3.60
N PRO A 208 -12.90 -44.21 -4.56
CA PRO A 208 -13.58 -45.50 -4.47
C PRO A 208 -13.18 -46.30 -3.22
N ALA A 209 -14.14 -46.93 -2.55
CA ALA A 209 -13.95 -47.58 -1.25
C ALA A 209 -12.82 -48.64 -1.22
N ASN A 210 -12.61 -49.35 -2.34
CA ASN A 210 -11.59 -50.40 -2.46
C ASN A 210 -10.23 -49.88 -2.99
N SER A 211 -10.04 -48.57 -3.09
CA SER A 211 -8.77 -47.96 -3.50
C SER A 211 -7.66 -48.21 -2.48
N ARG A 212 -6.44 -48.43 -2.99
CA ARG A 212 -5.24 -48.58 -2.16
C ARG A 212 -4.94 -47.26 -1.41
N LYS A 213 -5.01 -47.27 -0.07
CA LYS A 213 -4.64 -46.13 0.79
C LYS A 213 -3.33 -45.45 0.34
N GLY A 214 -3.34 -44.13 0.27
CA GLY A 214 -2.22 -43.30 -0.14
C GLY A 214 -1.97 -43.15 -1.64
N VAL A 215 -2.84 -43.68 -2.53
CA VAL A 215 -2.85 -43.23 -3.94
C VAL A 215 -3.46 -41.82 -4.04
N PRO A 216 -2.96 -40.94 -4.92
CA PRO A 216 -3.68 -39.73 -5.28
C PRO A 216 -4.96 -40.09 -6.05
N PHE A 217 -6.00 -39.27 -5.95
CA PHE A 217 -7.26 -39.45 -6.67
C PHE A 217 -7.86 -38.10 -7.09
N VAL A 218 -8.43 -38.03 -8.30
CA VAL A 218 -9.33 -36.97 -8.76
C VAL A 218 -10.34 -37.60 -9.72
N ALA A 219 -11.64 -37.37 -9.52
CA ALA A 219 -12.70 -38.10 -10.21
C ALA A 219 -12.90 -37.73 -11.70
N GLY A 220 -12.45 -36.56 -12.14
CA GLY A 220 -12.51 -36.15 -13.55
C GLY A 220 -12.41 -34.63 -13.77
N LYS A 221 -12.74 -34.17 -14.98
CA LYS A 221 -12.52 -32.78 -15.42
C LYS A 221 -13.31 -31.69 -14.67
N LYS A 222 -14.30 -32.05 -13.85
CA LYS A 222 -15.04 -31.12 -12.97
C LYS A 222 -14.43 -31.01 -11.56
N ASN A 223 -13.45 -31.84 -11.23
CA ASN A 223 -12.76 -31.86 -9.94
C ASN A 223 -11.31 -31.39 -10.09
N VAL A 224 -10.71 -30.93 -9.00
CA VAL A 224 -9.33 -30.44 -8.96
C VAL A 224 -8.45 -31.40 -8.15
N ALA A 225 -7.14 -31.39 -8.39
CA ALA A 225 -6.20 -31.96 -7.42
C ALA A 225 -6.18 -31.09 -6.15
N ALA A 226 -6.15 -31.72 -4.97
CA ALA A 226 -6.04 -31.04 -3.67
C ALA A 226 -4.63 -31.20 -3.07
N CYS A 227 -4.27 -30.28 -2.18
CA CYS A 227 -2.97 -30.18 -1.52
C CYS A 227 -3.14 -30.06 0.00
N ALA A 228 -2.69 -31.04 0.78
CA ALA A 228 -2.64 -30.90 2.23
C ALA A 228 -1.40 -30.09 2.65
N LYS A 229 -1.59 -28.93 3.30
CA LYS A 229 -0.49 -28.00 3.66
C LYS A 229 -0.54 -27.51 5.11
N HIS A 230 0.57 -27.14 5.77
CA HIS A 230 1.97 -27.20 5.32
C HIS A 230 2.77 -28.20 6.16
N TYR A 231 3.36 -29.20 5.52
CA TYR A 231 3.91 -30.38 6.17
C TYR A 231 5.26 -30.07 6.84
N VAL A 232 5.42 -30.15 8.17
CA VAL A 232 4.40 -30.43 9.20
C VAL A 232 4.78 -29.70 10.48
N GLY A 233 3.77 -29.32 11.28
CA GLY A 233 3.97 -28.53 12.50
C GLY A 233 4.04 -27.02 12.26
N ASP A 234 3.56 -26.55 11.10
CA ASP A 234 3.38 -25.13 10.75
C ASP A 234 2.62 -24.34 11.83
N GLY A 235 1.49 -24.86 12.31
CA GLY A 235 0.71 -24.23 13.39
C GLY A 235 1.31 -24.36 14.81
N GLY A 236 2.49 -24.94 14.98
CA GLY A 236 3.13 -25.21 16.28
C GLY A 236 4.35 -24.32 16.58
N THR A 237 4.58 -23.26 15.81
CA THR A 237 5.82 -22.46 15.92
C THR A 237 5.94 -21.70 17.24
N THR A 238 7.18 -21.48 17.67
CA THR A 238 7.50 -20.78 18.91
C THR A 238 6.90 -19.35 18.92
N LYS A 239 6.07 -19.07 19.93
CA LYS A 239 5.27 -17.83 20.07
C LYS A 239 4.32 -17.54 18.89
N GLY A 240 3.99 -18.56 18.10
CA GLY A 240 3.20 -18.42 16.88
C GLY A 240 3.90 -17.70 15.73
N ILE A 241 5.22 -17.47 15.78
CA ILE A 241 5.90 -16.74 14.70
C ILE A 241 5.94 -17.61 13.42
N ASN A 242 5.50 -17.09 12.29
CA ASN A 242 5.48 -17.77 11.00
C ASN A 242 6.89 -18.19 10.56
N GLU A 243 6.99 -19.30 9.80
CA GLU A 243 8.25 -19.87 9.29
C GLU A 243 9.32 -20.27 10.33
N ASN A 244 9.04 -20.05 11.61
CA ASN A 244 9.98 -20.23 12.72
C ASN A 244 10.07 -21.70 13.16
N ASN A 245 10.71 -21.96 14.30
CA ASN A 245 10.92 -23.28 14.86
C ASN A 245 9.74 -23.74 15.72
N THR A 246 9.19 -24.90 15.39
CA THR A 246 8.24 -25.67 16.19
C THR A 246 9.02 -26.56 17.14
N VAL A 247 9.05 -26.17 18.42
CA VAL A 247 9.80 -26.86 19.48
C VAL A 247 8.83 -27.79 20.22
N ILE A 248 8.85 -29.07 19.86
CA ILE A 248 7.95 -30.09 20.42
C ILE A 248 8.60 -31.47 20.32
N ASP A 249 8.30 -32.34 21.28
CA ASP A 249 8.78 -33.72 21.24
C ASP A 249 8.11 -34.52 20.10
N ARG A 250 8.60 -35.74 19.86
CA ARG A 250 8.08 -36.60 18.78
C ARG A 250 6.65 -37.09 19.06
N HIS A 251 6.27 -37.30 20.32
CA HIS A 251 4.90 -37.66 20.67
C HIS A 251 3.93 -36.52 20.32
N GLY A 252 4.20 -35.29 20.78
CA GLY A 252 3.40 -34.11 20.48
C GLY A 252 3.30 -33.79 18.99
N LEU A 253 4.39 -33.90 18.22
CA LEU A 253 4.32 -33.73 16.76
C LEU A 253 3.36 -34.75 16.11
N LEU A 254 3.39 -36.01 16.56
CA LEU A 254 2.60 -37.10 15.98
C LEU A 254 1.16 -37.16 16.48
N SER A 255 0.86 -36.68 17.69
CA SER A 255 -0.50 -36.61 18.24
C SER A 255 -1.25 -35.33 17.88
N ILE A 256 -0.54 -34.21 17.70
CA ILE A 256 -1.13 -32.90 17.36
C ILE A 256 -1.05 -32.63 15.85
N HIS A 257 0.15 -32.50 15.28
CA HIS A 257 0.29 -31.91 13.93
C HIS A 257 0.22 -32.92 12.77
N MET A 258 0.43 -34.22 13.05
CA MET A 258 0.42 -35.28 12.03
C MET A 258 -0.96 -35.88 11.65
N PRO A 259 -1.97 -36.02 12.54
CA PRO A 259 -3.17 -36.81 12.23
C PRO A 259 -3.98 -36.35 11.01
N GLY A 260 -4.05 -35.03 10.76
CA GLY A 260 -4.71 -34.49 9.56
C GLY A 260 -4.11 -35.00 8.25
N TYR A 261 -2.79 -35.28 8.23
CA TYR A 261 -2.12 -35.86 7.06
C TYR A 261 -2.51 -37.31 6.84
N TYR A 262 -2.64 -38.13 7.89
CA TYR A 262 -3.11 -39.50 7.75
C TYR A 262 -4.51 -39.53 7.10
N ASN A 263 -5.44 -38.71 7.61
CA ASN A 263 -6.80 -38.62 7.07
C ASN A 263 -6.83 -38.14 5.61
N SER A 264 -6.03 -37.13 5.28
CA SER A 264 -5.88 -36.63 3.90
C SER A 264 -5.34 -37.70 2.95
N ILE A 265 -4.36 -38.50 3.39
CA ILE A 265 -3.71 -39.54 2.59
C ILE A 265 -4.62 -40.76 2.36
N ILE A 266 -5.49 -41.13 3.31
CA ILE A 266 -6.48 -42.19 3.10
C ILE A 266 -7.68 -41.72 2.26
N LYS A 267 -8.03 -40.43 2.29
CA LYS A 267 -8.99 -39.78 1.38
C LYS A 267 -8.43 -39.51 -0.03
N GLY A 268 -7.14 -39.82 -0.24
CA GLY A 268 -6.51 -39.80 -1.57
C GLY A 268 -6.03 -38.43 -2.03
N VAL A 269 -5.63 -37.54 -1.11
CA VAL A 269 -5.08 -36.21 -1.46
C VAL A 269 -3.98 -36.32 -2.52
N SER A 270 -4.04 -35.46 -3.54
CA SER A 270 -3.16 -35.56 -4.70
C SER A 270 -1.74 -35.05 -4.44
N THR A 271 -1.58 -34.01 -3.63
CA THR A 271 -0.28 -33.40 -3.31
C THR A 271 -0.14 -33.07 -1.82
N VAL A 272 1.09 -32.82 -1.38
CA VAL A 272 1.41 -32.30 -0.04
C VAL A 272 2.46 -31.21 -0.19
N MET A 273 2.23 -30.04 0.39
CA MET A 273 3.18 -28.92 0.40
C MET A 273 4.00 -28.94 1.69
N VAL A 274 5.31 -28.72 1.59
CA VAL A 274 6.24 -28.70 2.75
C VAL A 274 6.28 -27.31 3.37
N SER A 275 6.20 -27.22 4.70
CA SER A 275 6.21 -25.96 5.47
C SER A 275 7.55 -25.23 5.43
N PHE A 276 7.54 -23.90 5.45
CA PHE A 276 8.73 -23.09 5.75
C PHE A 276 9.33 -23.33 7.15
N SER A 277 8.53 -23.84 8.10
CA SER A 277 8.94 -23.99 9.51
C SER A 277 10.09 -25.00 9.71
N SER A 278 10.74 -24.90 10.88
CA SER A 278 11.62 -25.96 11.40
C SER A 278 10.89 -26.81 12.41
N TRP A 279 11.26 -28.09 12.54
CA TRP A 279 10.96 -28.89 13.72
C TRP A 279 12.26 -29.14 14.50
N ASN A 280 12.31 -28.72 15.77
CA ASN A 280 13.48 -28.82 16.65
C ASN A 280 14.79 -28.38 15.97
N GLY A 281 14.74 -27.25 15.24
CA GLY A 281 15.85 -26.64 14.51
C GLY A 281 15.99 -27.06 13.05
N VAL A 282 15.46 -28.23 12.66
CA VAL A 282 15.60 -28.75 11.29
C VAL A 282 14.49 -28.22 10.39
N LYS A 283 14.85 -27.35 9.42
CA LYS A 283 13.92 -26.84 8.38
C LYS A 283 13.21 -27.99 7.67
N MET A 284 11.89 -27.87 7.47
CA MET A 284 11.09 -28.97 6.90
C MET A 284 11.46 -29.31 5.45
N HIS A 285 11.87 -28.32 4.63
CA HIS A 285 12.44 -28.56 3.29
C HIS A 285 13.79 -29.31 3.29
N ALA A 286 14.44 -29.44 4.45
CA ALA A 286 15.63 -30.28 4.69
C ALA A 286 15.34 -31.56 5.50
N ASN A 287 14.10 -31.76 5.97
CA ASN A 287 13.77 -32.83 6.90
C ASN A 287 13.47 -34.16 6.20
N ARG A 288 14.53 -34.82 5.71
CA ARG A 288 14.44 -36.12 5.02
C ARG A 288 13.76 -37.21 5.85
N GLN A 289 13.89 -37.17 7.18
CA GLN A 289 13.25 -38.15 8.07
C GLN A 289 11.72 -38.03 8.03
N LEU A 290 11.17 -36.82 8.04
CA LEU A 290 9.72 -36.62 7.95
C LEU A 290 9.20 -36.69 6.52
N VAL A 291 9.86 -36.06 5.53
CA VAL A 291 9.35 -36.01 4.14
C VAL A 291 9.47 -37.35 3.42
N THR A 292 10.66 -37.99 3.46
CA THR A 292 10.84 -39.33 2.87
C THR A 292 10.50 -40.43 3.87
N GLY A 293 11.09 -40.39 5.07
CA GLY A 293 10.95 -41.46 6.06
C GLY A 293 9.51 -41.65 6.57
N PHE A 294 8.81 -40.57 6.88
CA PHE A 294 7.45 -40.66 7.44
C PHE A 294 6.35 -40.55 6.37
N LEU A 295 6.25 -39.43 5.64
CA LEU A 295 5.18 -39.18 4.67
C LEU A 295 5.19 -40.19 3.51
N LYS A 296 6.31 -40.30 2.79
CA LYS A 296 6.40 -41.23 1.65
C LYS A 296 6.48 -42.70 2.08
N ASN A 297 7.25 -43.02 3.13
CA ASN A 297 7.55 -44.41 3.48
C ASN A 297 6.64 -45.00 4.58
N THR A 298 6.27 -44.28 5.64
CA THR A 298 5.37 -44.78 6.69
C THR A 298 3.89 -44.57 6.34
N LEU A 299 3.47 -43.35 6.02
CA LEU A 299 2.09 -43.04 5.60
C LEU A 299 1.78 -43.51 4.18
N ARG A 300 2.78 -44.02 3.45
CA ARG A 300 2.68 -44.59 2.10
C ARG A 300 2.11 -43.63 1.05
N PHE A 301 2.33 -42.32 1.19
CA PHE A 301 1.88 -41.31 0.24
C PHE A 301 2.50 -41.50 -1.17
N ARG A 302 1.66 -41.53 -2.21
CA ARG A 302 2.03 -41.77 -3.63
C ARG A 302 1.70 -40.61 -4.57
N GLY A 303 1.09 -39.54 -4.07
CA GLY A 303 1.07 -38.25 -4.75
C GLY A 303 2.47 -37.62 -4.79
N PHE A 304 2.55 -36.36 -5.24
CA PHE A 304 3.81 -35.61 -5.27
C PHE A 304 3.90 -34.61 -4.12
N VAL A 305 5.11 -34.43 -3.60
CA VAL A 305 5.45 -33.44 -2.59
C VAL A 305 5.92 -32.17 -3.29
N ILE A 306 5.34 -31.01 -2.95
CA ILE A 306 5.74 -29.70 -3.50
C ILE A 306 6.42 -28.85 -2.41
N SER A 307 7.37 -28.00 -2.79
CA SER A 307 7.87 -26.96 -1.88
C SER A 307 6.82 -25.84 -1.74
N ASP A 308 6.81 -25.17 -0.61
CA ASP A 308 6.30 -23.80 -0.54
C ASP A 308 7.13 -22.82 -1.40
N TRP A 309 6.64 -21.58 -1.57
CA TRP A 309 7.20 -20.52 -2.41
C TRP A 309 8.62 -20.13 -2.01
N GLN A 310 9.63 -20.40 -2.86
CA GLN A 310 11.05 -20.20 -2.53
C GLN A 310 11.49 -20.93 -1.24
N GLY A 311 10.79 -21.99 -0.84
CA GLY A 311 11.03 -22.65 0.45
C GLY A 311 12.35 -23.42 0.51
N ILE A 312 12.97 -23.74 -0.63
CA ILE A 312 14.34 -24.28 -0.64
C ILE A 312 15.39 -23.18 -0.43
N ASP A 313 15.17 -21.97 -0.93
CA ASP A 313 16.04 -20.80 -0.73
C ASP A 313 16.16 -20.50 0.78
N ARG A 314 15.02 -20.58 1.48
CA ARG A 314 14.87 -20.39 2.94
C ARG A 314 15.37 -21.56 3.80
N ILE A 315 16.06 -22.54 3.20
CA ILE A 315 16.93 -23.49 3.94
C ILE A 315 18.18 -22.76 4.46
N THR A 316 18.65 -21.73 3.75
CA THR A 316 19.84 -20.95 4.10
C THR A 316 19.49 -19.63 4.81
N SER A 317 20.45 -19.08 5.56
CA SER A 317 20.33 -17.77 6.22
C SER A 317 21.58 -16.91 5.90
N PRO A 318 21.43 -15.76 5.22
CA PRO A 318 20.19 -15.26 4.61
C PRO A 318 19.67 -16.22 3.53
N PRO A 319 18.38 -16.12 3.13
CA PRO A 319 17.82 -16.96 2.08
C PRO A 319 18.63 -16.88 0.79
N HIS A 320 18.65 -17.98 0.03
CA HIS A 320 19.36 -18.12 -1.25
C HIS A 320 20.91 -18.05 -1.17
N ALA A 321 21.52 -17.84 0.02
CA ALA A 321 22.97 -17.67 0.19
C ALA A 321 23.85 -18.84 -0.29
N ASN A 322 23.28 -20.05 -0.42
CA ASN A 322 23.92 -21.18 -1.10
C ASN A 322 22.85 -22.01 -1.83
N TYR A 323 22.39 -21.51 -2.97
CA TYR A 323 21.27 -22.13 -3.70
C TYR A 323 21.59 -23.53 -4.24
N THR A 324 22.85 -23.83 -4.60
CA THR A 324 23.29 -25.20 -4.94
C THR A 324 23.05 -26.19 -3.79
N TYR A 325 23.36 -25.79 -2.55
CA TYR A 325 23.05 -26.58 -1.36
C TYR A 325 21.53 -26.71 -1.13
N SER A 326 20.75 -25.65 -1.36
CA SER A 326 19.29 -25.68 -1.31
C SER A 326 18.67 -26.68 -2.30
N ILE A 327 19.11 -26.69 -3.56
CA ILE A 327 18.65 -27.64 -4.59
C ILE A 327 19.00 -29.07 -4.17
N LEU A 328 20.27 -29.32 -3.80
CA LEU A 328 20.72 -30.65 -3.36
C LEU A 328 19.91 -31.15 -2.16
N THR A 329 19.71 -30.30 -1.16
CA THR A 329 19.03 -30.64 0.09
C THR A 329 17.53 -30.87 -0.11
N GLY A 330 16.83 -30.01 -0.85
CA GLY A 330 15.39 -30.15 -1.10
C GLY A 330 15.04 -31.42 -1.91
N ILE A 331 15.81 -31.71 -2.96
CA ILE A 331 15.56 -32.88 -3.81
C ILE A 331 15.96 -34.19 -3.11
N THR A 332 17.05 -34.23 -2.33
CA THR A 332 17.43 -35.44 -1.58
C THR A 332 16.57 -35.68 -0.33
N THR A 333 16.00 -34.61 0.25
CA THR A 333 14.98 -34.68 1.33
C THR A 333 13.72 -35.43 0.91
N GLY A 334 13.33 -35.29 -0.35
CA GLY A 334 12.22 -36.02 -0.94
C GLY A 334 11.16 -35.17 -1.61
N ILE A 335 11.37 -33.85 -1.76
CA ILE A 335 10.47 -32.99 -2.52
C ILE A 335 10.48 -33.42 -3.99
N ASP A 336 9.33 -33.33 -4.67
CA ASP A 336 9.15 -33.78 -6.05
C ASP A 336 9.05 -32.63 -7.04
N MET A 337 8.38 -31.53 -6.64
CA MET A 337 8.21 -30.33 -7.46
C MET A 337 8.63 -29.09 -6.64
N ILE A 338 9.36 -28.17 -7.27
CA ILE A 338 9.86 -26.95 -6.63
C ILE A 338 9.13 -25.73 -7.20
N MET A 339 8.57 -24.93 -6.30
CA MET A 339 7.97 -23.63 -6.57
C MET A 339 9.07 -22.56 -6.54
N VAL A 340 9.71 -22.33 -7.69
CA VAL A 340 10.97 -21.57 -7.79
C VAL A 340 10.84 -20.08 -7.43
N PRO A 341 9.73 -19.39 -7.73
CA PRO A 341 8.91 -19.49 -8.93
C PRO A 341 9.42 -18.60 -10.08
N PHE A 342 10.49 -17.81 -9.85
CA PHE A 342 10.99 -16.79 -10.80
C PHE A 342 12.26 -17.22 -11.54
N ASN A 343 13.38 -17.46 -10.83
CA ASN A 343 14.68 -17.78 -11.46
C ASN A 343 14.79 -19.27 -11.86
N TYR A 344 13.86 -19.74 -12.69
CA TYR A 344 13.72 -21.15 -13.01
C TYR A 344 14.90 -21.72 -13.83
N THR A 345 15.63 -20.90 -14.58
CA THR A 345 16.82 -21.32 -15.31
C THR A 345 17.94 -21.75 -14.38
N GLU A 346 18.24 -20.97 -13.34
CA GLU A 346 19.25 -21.31 -12.33
C GLU A 346 18.91 -22.63 -11.62
N PHE A 347 17.64 -22.83 -11.27
CA PHE A 347 17.18 -24.09 -10.67
C PHE A 347 17.39 -25.29 -11.62
N ILE A 348 17.04 -25.14 -12.90
CA ILE A 348 17.19 -26.19 -13.91
C ILE A 348 18.67 -26.52 -14.12
N ASP A 349 19.53 -25.52 -14.28
CA ASP A 349 20.95 -25.71 -14.55
C ASP A 349 21.67 -26.30 -13.32
N GLY A 350 21.34 -25.82 -12.11
CA GLY A 350 21.84 -26.37 -10.85
C GLY A 350 21.44 -27.83 -10.62
N LEU A 351 20.15 -28.17 -10.80
CA LEU A 351 19.68 -29.55 -10.68
C LEU A 351 20.26 -30.45 -11.78
N THR A 352 20.39 -29.95 -13.00
CA THR A 352 21.00 -30.67 -14.13
C THR A 352 22.47 -31.00 -13.84
N SER A 353 23.22 -30.05 -13.28
CA SER A 353 24.60 -30.25 -12.85
C SER A 353 24.71 -31.28 -11.71
N LEU A 354 23.87 -31.17 -10.69
CA LEU A 354 23.87 -32.09 -9.54
C LEU A 354 23.52 -33.53 -9.93
N VAL A 355 22.69 -33.74 -10.97
CA VAL A 355 22.42 -35.09 -11.50
C VAL A 355 23.54 -35.58 -12.41
N LYS A 356 24.07 -34.74 -13.33
CA LYS A 356 25.15 -35.14 -14.24
C LYS A 356 26.45 -35.47 -13.50
N HIS A 357 26.71 -34.86 -12.35
CA HIS A 357 27.84 -35.18 -11.46
C HIS A 357 27.50 -36.21 -10.36
N ASN A 358 26.35 -36.89 -10.44
CA ASN A 358 25.90 -37.96 -9.53
C ASN A 358 25.66 -37.58 -8.05
N PHE A 359 25.67 -36.29 -7.69
CA PHE A 359 25.25 -35.84 -6.35
C PHE A 359 23.76 -36.13 -6.07
N ILE A 360 22.93 -36.15 -7.11
CA ILE A 360 21.53 -36.61 -7.07
C ILE A 360 21.39 -37.79 -8.04
N PRO A 361 21.06 -39.01 -7.57
CA PRO A 361 20.92 -40.16 -8.47
C PRO A 361 19.65 -40.04 -9.32
N THR A 362 19.70 -40.48 -10.57
CA THR A 362 18.56 -40.47 -11.51
C THR A 362 17.32 -41.19 -10.95
N SER A 363 17.49 -42.17 -10.05
CA SER A 363 16.40 -42.85 -9.35
C SER A 363 15.56 -41.91 -8.45
N ARG A 364 16.15 -40.84 -7.91
CA ARG A 364 15.44 -39.79 -7.15
C ARG A 364 14.58 -38.92 -8.07
N ILE A 365 15.15 -38.50 -9.19
CA ILE A 365 14.45 -37.76 -10.27
C ILE A 365 13.28 -38.60 -10.79
N ASP A 366 13.52 -39.89 -11.07
CA ASP A 366 12.49 -40.81 -11.50
C ASP A 366 11.37 -41.03 -10.46
N ASP A 367 11.64 -41.01 -9.15
CA ASP A 367 10.56 -41.01 -8.13
C ASP A 367 9.71 -39.74 -8.20
N ALA A 368 10.34 -38.57 -8.32
CA ALA A 368 9.64 -37.29 -8.42
C ALA A 368 8.73 -37.24 -9.66
N VAL A 369 9.29 -37.50 -10.84
CA VAL A 369 8.54 -37.52 -12.10
C VAL A 369 7.44 -38.58 -12.08
N ARG A 370 7.69 -39.77 -11.51
CA ARG A 370 6.68 -40.84 -11.34
C ARG A 370 5.52 -40.46 -10.42
N ARG A 371 5.69 -39.48 -9.54
CA ARG A 371 4.62 -38.94 -8.68
C ARG A 371 3.84 -37.83 -9.38
N ILE A 372 4.54 -36.92 -10.03
CA ILE A 372 3.96 -35.81 -10.81
C ILE A 372 3.10 -36.37 -11.94
N LEU A 373 3.64 -37.28 -12.76
CA LEU A 373 2.91 -37.95 -13.82
C LEU A 373 1.72 -38.77 -13.28
N ARG A 374 1.85 -39.40 -12.10
CA ARG A 374 0.73 -40.14 -11.50
C ARG A 374 -0.47 -39.25 -11.22
N VAL A 375 -0.27 -38.04 -10.69
CA VAL A 375 -1.36 -37.08 -10.46
C VAL A 375 -1.93 -36.61 -11.80
N LYS A 376 -1.09 -36.22 -12.76
CA LYS A 376 -1.53 -35.75 -14.09
C LYS A 376 -2.36 -36.79 -14.87
N PHE A 377 -1.95 -38.06 -14.87
CA PHE A 377 -2.75 -39.14 -15.47
C PHE A 377 -4.00 -39.47 -14.66
N MET A 378 -3.92 -39.50 -13.32
CA MET A 378 -5.09 -39.82 -12.47
C MET A 378 -6.22 -38.81 -12.64
N MET A 379 -5.90 -37.52 -12.76
CA MET A 379 -6.89 -36.45 -12.94
C MET A 379 -7.38 -36.26 -14.39
N GLY A 380 -7.02 -37.17 -15.30
CA GLY A 380 -7.43 -37.12 -16.72
C GLY A 380 -6.82 -35.97 -17.53
N LEU A 381 -5.67 -35.42 -17.11
CA LEU A 381 -5.07 -34.22 -17.71
C LEU A 381 -4.44 -34.51 -19.08
N PHE A 382 -4.10 -35.76 -19.40
CA PHE A 382 -3.63 -36.15 -20.73
C PHE A 382 -4.80 -36.27 -21.74
N GLU A 383 -5.99 -36.62 -21.24
CA GLU A 383 -7.23 -36.79 -22.01
C GLU A 383 -7.95 -35.45 -22.20
N ASN A 384 -7.90 -34.59 -21.18
CA ASN A 384 -8.54 -33.27 -21.14
C ASN A 384 -7.49 -32.21 -20.71
N PRO A 385 -6.46 -31.92 -21.54
CA PRO A 385 -5.41 -30.98 -21.17
C PRO A 385 -5.88 -29.51 -21.24
N LEU A 386 -6.80 -29.21 -22.17
CA LEU A 386 -7.35 -27.87 -22.37
C LEU A 386 -8.55 -27.62 -21.45
N ALA A 387 -8.71 -26.35 -21.07
CA ALA A 387 -9.77 -25.86 -20.21
C ALA A 387 -11.14 -25.79 -20.92
N ASP A 388 -12.20 -26.05 -20.15
CA ASP A 388 -13.55 -26.28 -20.65
C ASP A 388 -14.45 -25.04 -20.52
N TYR A 389 -14.67 -24.34 -21.64
CA TYR A 389 -15.52 -23.15 -21.71
C TYR A 389 -16.99 -23.40 -21.30
N SER A 390 -17.47 -24.64 -21.22
CA SER A 390 -18.84 -24.90 -20.71
C SER A 390 -18.98 -24.65 -19.21
N LEU A 391 -17.87 -24.52 -18.48
CA LEU A 391 -17.86 -24.34 -17.03
C LEU A 391 -17.85 -22.87 -16.56
N VAL A 392 -17.67 -21.89 -17.46
CA VAL A 392 -17.55 -20.46 -17.09
C VAL A 392 -18.68 -19.96 -16.18
N ASN A 393 -19.91 -20.45 -16.43
CA ASN A 393 -21.12 -20.11 -15.67
C ASN A 393 -21.21 -20.74 -14.26
N GLN A 394 -20.20 -21.47 -13.78
CA GLN A 394 -20.13 -21.87 -12.37
C GLN A 394 -19.51 -20.77 -11.48
N LEU A 395 -18.65 -19.90 -12.04
CA LEU A 395 -17.95 -18.86 -11.27
C LEU A 395 -18.94 -17.88 -10.62
N GLY A 396 -18.92 -17.79 -9.29
CA GLY A 396 -19.78 -16.89 -8.52
C GLY A 396 -21.28 -17.22 -8.56
N ARG A 397 -21.65 -18.45 -8.92
CA ARG A 397 -23.03 -18.89 -9.14
C ARG A 397 -23.88 -18.84 -7.86
N GLN A 398 -25.17 -18.49 -7.99
CA GLN A 398 -26.05 -18.25 -6.84
C GLN A 398 -26.15 -19.43 -5.87
N GLU A 399 -26.25 -20.67 -6.36
CA GLU A 399 -26.33 -21.84 -5.47
C GLU A 399 -25.04 -22.08 -4.65
N HIS A 400 -23.89 -21.58 -5.12
CA HIS A 400 -22.65 -21.58 -4.35
C HIS A 400 -22.67 -20.47 -3.28
N ARG A 401 -23.27 -19.32 -3.59
CA ARG A 401 -23.51 -18.23 -2.61
C ARG A 401 -24.52 -18.62 -1.54
N ASP A 402 -25.58 -19.33 -1.89
CA ASP A 402 -26.56 -19.82 -0.91
C ASP A 402 -25.92 -20.86 0.04
N LEU A 403 -25.01 -21.69 -0.47
CA LEU A 403 -24.16 -22.56 0.35
C LEU A 403 -23.18 -21.76 1.23
N ALA A 404 -22.55 -20.70 0.71
CA ALA A 404 -21.68 -19.83 1.49
C ALA A 404 -22.46 -19.06 2.57
N ARG A 405 -23.70 -18.63 2.31
CA ARG A 405 -24.63 -18.05 3.30
C ARG A 405 -24.98 -19.04 4.41
N GLU A 406 -25.16 -20.33 4.08
CA GLU A 406 -25.28 -21.36 5.10
C GLU A 406 -23.97 -21.52 5.91
N ALA A 407 -22.84 -21.54 5.24
CA ALA A 407 -21.53 -21.64 5.87
C ALA A 407 -21.30 -20.49 6.86
N VAL A 408 -21.65 -19.26 6.46
CA VAL A 408 -21.67 -18.07 7.31
C VAL A 408 -22.53 -18.35 8.55
N ARG A 409 -23.86 -18.50 8.42
CA ARG A 409 -24.80 -18.53 9.57
C ARG A 409 -24.46 -19.62 10.60
N ARG A 410 -23.93 -20.76 10.15
CA ARG A 410 -23.58 -21.91 11.00
C ARG A 410 -22.22 -21.77 11.70
N SER A 411 -21.32 -20.93 11.19
CA SER A 411 -20.01 -20.66 11.80
C SER A 411 -20.07 -19.74 13.03
N LEU A 412 -21.13 -18.92 13.13
CA LEU A 412 -21.21 -17.82 14.09
C LEU A 412 -21.42 -18.34 15.51
N VAL A 413 -20.55 -17.92 16.44
CA VAL A 413 -20.55 -18.36 17.83
C VAL A 413 -21.05 -17.23 18.72
N LEU A 414 -22.17 -17.45 19.40
CA LEU A 414 -22.72 -16.48 20.35
C LEU A 414 -22.02 -16.62 21.71
N LEU A 415 -21.28 -15.59 22.14
CA LEU A 415 -20.45 -15.59 23.35
C LEU A 415 -21.12 -14.91 24.55
N LYS A 416 -22.02 -13.94 24.31
CA LYS A 416 -22.83 -13.28 25.35
C LYS A 416 -24.21 -12.94 24.78
N ASN A 417 -25.26 -12.97 25.58
CA ASN A 417 -26.61 -12.53 25.17
C ASN A 417 -27.47 -12.10 26.38
N GLY A 418 -27.19 -10.90 26.89
CA GLY A 418 -27.83 -10.32 28.07
C GLY A 418 -26.86 -10.19 29.26
N GLN A 419 -27.04 -9.16 30.09
CA GLN A 419 -26.43 -9.06 31.42
C GLN A 419 -27.01 -10.09 32.40
N TYR A 420 -28.25 -10.51 32.20
CA TYR A 420 -28.95 -11.52 33.00
C TYR A 420 -29.65 -12.53 32.08
N ALA A 421 -29.58 -13.82 32.41
CA ALA A 421 -30.07 -14.92 31.55
C ALA A 421 -31.56 -14.83 31.17
N HIS A 422 -32.37 -14.09 31.93
CA HIS A 422 -33.82 -13.95 31.73
C HIS A 422 -34.23 -12.75 30.85
N LYS A 423 -33.27 -11.94 30.35
CA LYS A 423 -33.52 -10.85 29.38
C LYS A 423 -32.45 -10.84 28.28
N PRO A 424 -32.51 -11.76 27.30
CA PRO A 424 -31.64 -11.74 26.13
C PRO A 424 -31.92 -10.53 25.22
N LEU A 425 -30.94 -10.15 24.40
CA LEU A 425 -31.07 -9.13 23.35
C LEU A 425 -31.30 -9.76 21.97
N LEU A 426 -30.67 -10.91 21.70
CA LEU A 426 -30.84 -11.68 20.46
C LEU A 426 -31.91 -12.77 20.63
N PRO A 427 -32.79 -12.98 19.62
CA PRO A 427 -32.82 -12.29 18.32
C PRO A 427 -33.44 -10.88 18.38
N LEU A 428 -32.92 -9.98 17.55
CA LEU A 428 -33.41 -8.60 17.43
C LEU A 428 -34.77 -8.55 16.71
N PRO A 429 -35.68 -7.64 17.09
CA PRO A 429 -36.93 -7.45 16.37
C PRO A 429 -36.66 -6.76 15.03
N LYS A 430 -37.10 -7.40 13.93
CA LYS A 430 -36.99 -6.87 12.55
C LYS A 430 -37.68 -5.52 12.36
N LYS A 431 -38.73 -5.23 13.13
CA LYS A 431 -39.43 -3.93 13.12
C LYS A 431 -39.04 -3.11 14.34
N ALA A 432 -38.46 -1.94 14.10
CA ALA A 432 -38.07 -0.96 15.12
C ALA A 432 -38.18 0.46 14.54
N SER A 433 -38.27 1.50 15.37
CA SER A 433 -38.37 2.88 14.86
C SER A 433 -37.08 3.33 14.16
N LYS A 434 -35.92 3.01 14.76
CA LYS A 434 -34.61 3.48 14.31
C LYS A 434 -33.50 2.60 14.91
N ILE A 435 -32.60 2.07 14.09
CA ILE A 435 -31.53 1.17 14.55
C ILE A 435 -30.15 1.64 14.12
N LEU A 436 -29.15 1.31 14.94
CA LEU A 436 -27.76 1.67 14.69
C LEU A 436 -26.94 0.43 14.33
N VAL A 437 -26.71 0.17 13.05
CA VAL A 437 -25.52 -0.63 12.72
C VAL A 437 -24.30 0.27 12.99
N ALA A 438 -23.17 -0.29 13.37
CA ALA A 438 -21.93 0.42 13.66
C ALA A 438 -20.77 -0.56 13.52
N GLY A 439 -19.55 -0.08 13.76
CA GLY A 439 -18.36 -0.88 13.58
C GLY A 439 -17.92 -0.95 12.12
N SER A 440 -16.65 -1.23 11.97
CA SER A 440 -15.82 -1.01 10.79
C SER A 440 -15.72 -2.18 9.82
N HIS A 441 -16.29 -3.31 10.24
CA HIS A 441 -16.42 -4.54 9.48
C HIS A 441 -17.88 -4.75 9.05
N ALA A 442 -18.80 -3.83 9.36
CA ALA A 442 -20.22 -4.00 9.08
C ALA A 442 -20.53 -3.91 7.59
N ASP A 443 -20.05 -2.88 6.93
CA ASP A 443 -20.29 -2.67 5.50
C ASP A 443 -19.08 -3.02 4.66
N ASN A 444 -18.39 -4.10 5.02
CA ASN A 444 -17.15 -4.48 4.38
C ASN A 444 -17.11 -5.92 3.89
N LEU A 445 -16.98 -6.09 2.58
CA LEU A 445 -16.80 -7.36 1.91
C LEU A 445 -15.36 -7.89 2.06
N GLY A 446 -14.36 -7.00 1.96
CA GLY A 446 -12.96 -7.28 2.28
C GLY A 446 -12.79 -7.90 3.66
N TYR A 447 -13.31 -7.26 4.72
CA TYR A 447 -13.11 -7.75 6.08
C TYR A 447 -13.72 -9.10 6.35
N GLN A 448 -14.97 -9.27 5.94
CA GLN A 448 -15.61 -10.55 6.14
C GLN A 448 -14.93 -11.65 5.31
N CYS A 449 -14.25 -11.35 4.21
CA CYS A 449 -13.46 -12.35 3.48
C CYS A 449 -12.07 -12.60 4.10
N GLY A 450 -11.38 -11.57 4.59
CA GLY A 450 -10.06 -11.68 5.20
C GLY A 450 -8.93 -11.95 4.21
N GLY A 451 -7.87 -12.63 4.68
CA GLY A 451 -6.69 -12.96 3.89
C GLY A 451 -6.98 -13.88 2.70
N TRP A 452 -6.01 -14.04 1.80
CA TRP A 452 -6.17 -14.83 0.57
C TRP A 452 -7.44 -14.48 -0.23
N THR A 453 -7.81 -13.21 -0.37
CA THR A 453 -9.00 -12.81 -1.14
C THR A 453 -8.62 -11.78 -2.20
N ILE A 454 -8.67 -12.20 -3.47
CA ILE A 454 -8.24 -11.50 -4.69
C ILE A 454 -6.73 -11.17 -4.73
N ASP A 455 -6.15 -10.64 -3.66
CA ASP A 455 -4.70 -10.56 -3.42
C ASP A 455 -4.28 -11.50 -2.25
N TRP A 456 -2.97 -11.77 -2.16
CA TRP A 456 -2.33 -12.65 -1.17
C TRP A 456 -2.77 -12.37 0.27
N GLN A 457 -2.57 -11.13 0.71
CA GLN A 457 -2.87 -10.67 2.06
C GLN A 457 -4.38 -10.43 2.27
N GLY A 458 -5.19 -10.66 1.23
CA GLY A 458 -6.58 -10.24 1.10
C GLY A 458 -6.69 -8.81 0.60
N LEU A 459 -7.90 -8.25 0.65
CA LEU A 459 -8.19 -6.96 0.02
C LEU A 459 -9.20 -6.12 0.77
N SER A 460 -9.16 -4.84 0.38
CA SER A 460 -10.08 -3.81 0.79
C SER A 460 -11.50 -3.98 0.24
N GLY A 461 -12.47 -3.59 1.06
CA GLY A 461 -13.70 -2.99 0.58
C GLY A 461 -14.57 -3.85 -0.34
N ASN A 462 -15.43 -3.19 -1.12
CA ASN A 462 -16.63 -3.84 -1.66
C ASN A 462 -16.73 -3.97 -3.19
N ASN A 463 -15.84 -3.34 -3.97
CA ASN A 463 -15.92 -3.33 -5.43
C ASN A 463 -14.93 -4.29 -6.13
N LEU A 464 -14.26 -5.15 -5.34
CA LEU A 464 -13.11 -5.95 -5.78
C LEU A 464 -13.40 -7.44 -5.92
N THR A 465 -14.52 -7.89 -5.38
CA THR A 465 -15.23 -9.11 -5.79
C THR A 465 -16.74 -8.83 -5.74
N THR A 466 -17.59 -9.84 -5.72
CA THR A 466 -19.06 -9.70 -5.62
C THR A 466 -19.58 -10.47 -4.42
N GLY A 467 -20.48 -9.86 -3.64
CA GLY A 467 -21.08 -10.44 -2.44
C GLY A 467 -21.91 -9.44 -1.64
N THR A 468 -22.39 -9.86 -0.47
CA THR A 468 -23.28 -9.11 0.41
C THR A 468 -22.58 -8.73 1.71
N THR A 469 -22.45 -7.44 2.02
CA THR A 469 -21.91 -6.98 3.31
C THR A 469 -22.89 -7.20 4.45
N ILE A 470 -22.40 -7.32 5.68
CA ILE A 470 -23.24 -7.50 6.88
C ILE A 470 -24.23 -6.33 7.06
N LEU A 471 -23.88 -5.10 6.65
CA LEU A 471 -24.84 -3.99 6.53
C LEU A 471 -25.92 -4.28 5.51
N SER A 472 -25.52 -4.61 4.28
CA SER A 472 -26.46 -4.81 3.18
C SER A 472 -27.44 -5.92 3.55
N ALA A 473 -26.94 -6.98 4.17
CA ALA A 473 -27.72 -8.02 4.82
C ALA A 473 -28.71 -7.49 5.87
N ILE A 474 -28.25 -6.71 6.85
CA ILE A 474 -29.13 -6.12 7.88
C ILE A 474 -30.25 -5.29 7.23
N ARG A 475 -29.93 -4.46 6.22
CA ARG A 475 -30.90 -3.66 5.47
C ARG A 475 -31.91 -4.50 4.70
N ASN A 476 -31.47 -5.62 4.12
CA ASN A 476 -32.34 -6.57 3.42
C ASN A 476 -33.23 -7.39 4.37
N THR A 477 -32.94 -7.40 5.68
CA THR A 477 -33.53 -8.32 6.66
C THR A 477 -34.54 -7.65 7.61
N VAL A 478 -34.42 -6.33 7.83
CA VAL A 478 -35.38 -5.57 8.65
C VAL A 478 -36.68 -5.28 7.92
N ASP A 479 -37.73 -4.97 8.68
CA ASP A 479 -38.97 -4.42 8.17
C ASP A 479 -38.72 -3.07 7.48
N LYS A 480 -39.33 -2.83 6.32
CA LYS A 480 -39.17 -1.63 5.47
C LYS A 480 -39.37 -0.29 6.19
N ASP A 481 -40.15 -0.25 7.26
CA ASP A 481 -40.42 0.96 8.04
C ASP A 481 -39.26 1.26 9.03
N THR A 482 -38.33 0.30 9.21
CA THR A 482 -37.22 0.38 10.16
C THR A 482 -36.08 1.22 9.63
N LYS A 483 -35.85 2.37 10.26
CA LYS A 483 -34.81 3.31 9.85
C LYS A 483 -33.41 2.82 10.25
N VAL A 484 -32.76 2.04 9.39
CA VAL A 484 -31.36 1.61 9.55
C VAL A 484 -30.42 2.81 9.35
N VAL A 485 -29.60 3.12 10.36
CA VAL A 485 -28.71 4.30 10.33
C VAL A 485 -27.25 3.93 10.59
N TYR A 486 -26.77 2.85 9.93
CA TYR A 486 -25.39 2.35 10.00
C TYR A 486 -24.36 3.45 10.13
N LYS A 487 -23.62 3.53 11.26
CA LYS A 487 -22.53 4.45 11.62
C LYS A 487 -21.32 3.69 12.18
N GLU A 488 -20.44 3.27 11.28
CA GLU A 488 -19.13 2.68 11.53
C GLU A 488 -18.39 3.14 12.82
N ASN A 489 -18.22 4.44 13.05
CA ASN A 489 -17.79 4.98 14.35
C ASN A 489 -18.64 6.17 14.80
N PRO A 490 -19.48 6.02 15.84
CA PRO A 490 -20.08 7.11 16.58
C PRO A 490 -19.31 7.44 17.84
N ASP A 491 -19.28 8.73 18.12
CA ASP A 491 -19.15 9.31 19.44
C ASP A 491 -20.39 8.99 20.30
N LEU A 492 -20.18 8.73 21.59
CA LEU A 492 -21.21 8.37 22.58
C LEU A 492 -22.42 9.33 22.56
N GLU A 493 -22.14 10.63 22.45
CA GLU A 493 -23.16 11.67 22.43
C GLU A 493 -24.09 11.55 21.21
N TYR A 494 -23.57 11.15 20.05
CA TYR A 494 -24.42 10.88 18.88
C TYR A 494 -25.32 9.66 19.09
N VAL A 495 -24.88 8.66 19.85
CA VAL A 495 -25.68 7.45 20.13
C VAL A 495 -26.85 7.81 21.04
N LYS A 496 -26.58 8.57 22.10
CA LYS A 496 -27.59 9.03 23.07
C LYS A 496 -28.61 9.99 22.43
N SER A 497 -28.15 11.01 21.70
CA SER A 497 -29.00 12.04 21.05
C SER A 497 -29.80 11.57 19.82
N ASN A 498 -29.98 10.26 19.63
CA ASN A 498 -30.61 9.71 18.42
C ASN A 498 -31.62 8.58 18.65
N ASP A 499 -32.01 8.26 19.88
CA ASP A 499 -33.17 7.37 20.17
C ASP A 499 -33.14 6.04 19.40
N PHE A 500 -31.96 5.39 19.35
CA PHE A 500 -31.81 4.08 18.72
C PHE A 500 -32.46 2.99 19.60
N SER A 501 -33.26 2.10 19.00
CA SER A 501 -33.89 0.99 19.73
C SER A 501 -32.87 -0.05 20.21
N TYR A 502 -31.81 -0.26 19.42
CA TYR A 502 -30.65 -1.11 19.71
C TYR A 502 -29.53 -0.80 18.69
N ALA A 503 -28.36 -1.39 18.90
CA ALA A 503 -27.25 -1.33 17.95
C ALA A 503 -26.62 -2.69 17.61
N ILE A 504 -25.99 -2.78 16.45
CA ILE A 504 -25.16 -3.91 15.97
C ILE A 504 -23.78 -3.35 15.60
N VAL A 505 -22.77 -3.60 16.42
CA VAL A 505 -21.38 -3.14 16.27
C VAL A 505 -20.54 -4.25 15.65
N VAL A 506 -20.34 -4.21 14.34
CA VAL A 506 -19.54 -5.20 13.61
C VAL A 506 -18.11 -4.70 13.48
N VAL A 507 -17.24 -5.19 14.35
CA VAL A 507 -15.80 -4.95 14.37
C VAL A 507 -15.11 -6.30 14.16
N GLY A 508 -13.80 -6.42 14.36
CA GLY A 508 -13.12 -7.66 14.03
C GLY A 508 -11.66 -7.43 13.78
N GLU A 509 -11.09 -8.19 12.87
CA GLU A 509 -9.71 -8.26 12.45
C GLU A 509 -9.60 -8.13 10.91
N HIS A 510 -8.67 -7.31 10.42
CA HIS A 510 -8.36 -7.07 9.00
C HIS A 510 -7.63 -8.12 8.14
N PRO A 511 -7.75 -8.23 6.79
CA PRO A 511 -6.97 -9.20 6.01
C PRO A 511 -5.46 -9.24 6.31
N TYR A 512 -4.99 -10.42 6.72
CA TYR A 512 -3.56 -10.74 6.69
C TYR A 512 -3.45 -12.15 6.12
N ALA A 513 -2.27 -12.51 5.68
CA ALA A 513 -1.79 -13.87 5.53
C ALA A 513 -0.34 -13.96 6.06
N GLU A 514 0.06 -15.13 6.50
CA GLU A 514 1.48 -15.45 6.73
C GLU A 514 2.16 -14.52 7.74
N THR A 515 3.43 -14.17 7.53
CA THR A 515 4.28 -13.45 8.50
C THR A 515 3.73 -12.07 8.87
N PHE A 516 3.10 -11.37 7.92
CA PHE A 516 2.39 -10.12 8.19
C PHE A 516 1.38 -10.30 9.31
N GLY A 517 0.67 -11.45 9.32
CA GLY A 517 -0.35 -11.74 10.30
C GLY A 517 0.12 -12.06 11.72
N ASP A 518 1.42 -12.16 11.97
CA ASP A 518 1.91 -12.49 13.30
C ASP A 518 1.67 -11.34 14.30
N SER A 519 1.25 -11.69 15.51
CA SER A 519 1.14 -10.71 16.59
C SER A 519 1.36 -11.31 17.96
N LEU A 520 2.03 -10.56 18.82
CA LEU A 520 2.26 -10.91 20.21
C LEU A 520 1.16 -10.42 21.17
N ASN A 521 0.24 -9.55 20.73
CA ASN A 521 -0.71 -8.86 21.60
C ASN A 521 -2.20 -9.16 21.33
N LEU A 522 -2.57 -9.67 20.15
CA LEU A 522 -3.89 -10.25 19.82
C LEU A 522 -5.10 -9.54 20.42
N THR A 523 -5.07 -8.23 20.51
CA THR A 523 -6.24 -7.43 20.84
C THR A 523 -7.08 -7.32 19.51
N ILE A 524 -8.24 -6.69 19.45
CA ILE A 524 -9.11 -6.64 18.22
C ILE A 524 -8.45 -5.80 17.10
N ALA A 525 -9.03 -5.63 15.92
CA ALA A 525 -8.61 -4.53 15.05
C ALA A 525 -8.68 -3.20 15.81
N ASP A 526 -8.03 -2.16 15.31
CA ASP A 526 -7.99 -0.82 15.88
C ASP A 526 -8.93 0.27 15.14
N PRO A 527 -10.24 0.11 14.77
CA PRO A 527 -11.32 1.13 14.98
C PRO A 527 -12.78 0.61 15.19
N GLY A 528 -13.33 0.63 16.42
CA GLY A 528 -14.30 -0.43 16.85
C GLY A 528 -14.46 -0.74 18.38
N PRO A 529 -13.59 -1.28 19.26
CA PRO A 529 -13.55 -0.98 20.70
C PRO A 529 -13.81 0.44 21.19
N GLN A 530 -13.29 1.49 20.54
CA GLN A 530 -13.81 2.85 20.78
C GLN A 530 -15.29 2.94 20.38
N THR A 531 -15.69 2.31 19.27
CA THR A 531 -17.09 2.17 18.84
C THR A 531 -17.93 1.33 19.82
N ILE A 532 -17.42 0.24 20.42
CA ILE A 532 -18.06 -0.62 21.42
C ILE A 532 -18.32 0.25 22.63
N THR A 533 -17.27 0.87 23.18
CA THR A 533 -17.37 1.78 24.33
C THR A 533 -18.39 2.88 24.09
N ASN A 534 -18.36 3.52 22.91
CA ASN A 534 -19.28 4.62 22.57
C ASN A 534 -20.71 4.17 22.25
N VAL A 535 -20.90 3.01 21.63
CA VAL A 535 -22.22 2.48 21.24
C VAL A 535 -22.87 1.78 22.41
N CYS A 536 -22.20 0.80 23.00
CA CYS A 536 -22.69 -0.01 24.10
C CYS A 536 -22.89 0.82 25.38
N GLY A 537 -22.08 1.87 25.60
CA GLY A 537 -22.32 2.86 26.66
C GLY A 537 -23.46 3.86 26.37
N GLY A 538 -24.04 3.84 25.16
CA GLY A 538 -25.11 4.74 24.72
C GLY A 538 -26.45 4.05 24.43
N VAL A 539 -26.42 2.78 24.01
CA VAL A 539 -27.59 1.94 23.70
C VAL A 539 -27.22 0.45 23.82
N LYS A 540 -28.19 -0.42 24.14
CA LYS A 540 -28.00 -1.88 24.13
C LYS A 540 -27.44 -2.34 22.78
N CYS A 541 -26.30 -3.04 22.81
CA CYS A 541 -25.53 -3.38 21.62
C CYS A 541 -25.32 -4.89 21.46
N VAL A 542 -25.27 -5.33 20.20
CA VAL A 542 -24.69 -6.60 19.80
C VAL A 542 -23.34 -6.32 19.18
N VAL A 543 -22.24 -6.81 19.76
CA VAL A 543 -20.92 -6.77 19.12
C VAL A 543 -20.75 -8.03 18.29
N VAL A 544 -20.39 -7.87 17.02
CA VAL A 544 -19.99 -8.94 16.11
C VAL A 544 -18.49 -8.77 15.84
N VAL A 545 -17.70 -9.81 16.07
CA VAL A 545 -16.24 -9.82 15.95
C VAL A 545 -15.86 -10.70 14.75
N ILE A 546 -15.45 -10.05 13.66
CA ILE A 546 -15.03 -10.68 12.40
C ILE A 546 -13.54 -11.03 12.51
N SER A 547 -13.16 -12.18 13.10
CA SER A 547 -11.76 -12.45 13.45
C SER A 547 -11.09 -13.67 12.80
N GLY A 548 -9.79 -13.59 12.55
CA GLY A 548 -8.96 -14.72 12.14
C GLY A 548 -8.56 -15.64 13.30
N ARG A 549 -8.57 -15.12 14.55
CA ARG A 549 -8.38 -15.89 15.79
C ARG A 549 -9.22 -15.30 16.94
N PRO A 550 -9.25 -15.94 18.12
CA PRO A 550 -9.63 -15.26 19.36
C PRO A 550 -8.78 -14.02 19.60
N VAL A 551 -9.39 -12.95 20.11
CA VAL A 551 -8.75 -11.64 20.35
C VAL A 551 -9.27 -11.00 21.65
N VAL A 552 -8.46 -10.18 22.33
CA VAL A 552 -8.84 -9.59 23.64
C VAL A 552 -10.11 -8.76 23.53
N ILE A 553 -11.16 -9.29 24.15
CA ILE A 553 -12.48 -8.67 24.28
C ILE A 553 -12.82 -8.34 25.74
N GLN A 554 -12.09 -8.91 26.71
CA GLN A 554 -12.37 -8.80 28.14
C GLN A 554 -12.58 -7.36 28.65
N PRO A 555 -11.78 -6.33 28.27
CA PRO A 555 -11.93 -4.97 28.77
C PRO A 555 -13.26 -4.28 28.40
N TYR A 556 -14.05 -4.87 27.51
CA TYR A 556 -15.29 -4.27 27.00
C TYR A 556 -16.54 -5.05 27.43
N LEU A 557 -16.40 -6.28 27.94
CA LEU A 557 -17.49 -7.24 28.16
C LEU A 557 -18.62 -6.71 29.04
N ASP A 558 -18.34 -5.85 30.01
CA ASP A 558 -19.36 -5.30 30.92
C ASP A 558 -20.32 -4.35 30.19
N THR A 559 -19.85 -3.63 29.17
CA THR A 559 -20.69 -2.74 28.35
C THR A 559 -21.49 -3.51 27.29
N ILE A 560 -20.95 -4.64 26.80
CA ILE A 560 -21.54 -5.41 25.71
C ILE A 560 -22.76 -6.18 26.20
N GLU A 561 -23.93 -5.98 25.60
CA GLU A 561 -25.12 -6.78 25.95
C GLU A 561 -25.05 -8.17 25.30
N ALA A 562 -24.77 -8.24 23.98
CA ALA A 562 -24.55 -9.49 23.28
C ALA A 562 -23.25 -9.48 22.46
N LEU A 563 -22.55 -10.61 22.39
CA LEU A 563 -21.25 -10.76 21.71
C LEU A 563 -21.29 -11.97 20.78
N VAL A 564 -20.86 -11.83 19.53
CA VAL A 564 -20.80 -12.88 18.52
C VAL A 564 -19.39 -12.92 17.92
N ALA A 565 -18.75 -14.08 17.90
CA ALA A 565 -17.60 -14.33 17.04
C ALA A 565 -18.11 -14.80 15.67
N ALA A 566 -17.81 -14.03 14.62
CA ALA A 566 -18.26 -14.28 13.25
C ALA A 566 -17.15 -14.78 12.31
N TRP A 567 -15.91 -14.85 12.82
CA TRP A 567 -14.73 -15.28 12.09
C TRP A 567 -14.46 -14.41 10.86
N LEU A 568 -13.90 -14.98 9.79
CA LEU A 568 -13.85 -14.35 8.46
C LEU A 568 -14.87 -15.09 7.58
N PRO A 569 -16.15 -14.67 7.51
CA PRO A 569 -17.23 -15.46 6.91
C PRO A 569 -17.39 -15.41 5.37
N GLY A 570 -16.47 -14.82 4.62
CA GLY A 570 -16.55 -14.78 3.15
C GLY A 570 -17.62 -13.83 2.59
N THR A 571 -18.00 -13.98 1.32
CA THR A 571 -18.79 -12.97 0.59
C THR A 571 -20.22 -12.81 1.06
N GLU A 572 -20.79 -13.77 1.80
CA GLU A 572 -22.26 -13.87 1.97
C GLU A 572 -22.72 -13.50 3.39
N GLY A 573 -22.42 -12.25 3.78
CA GLY A 573 -22.75 -11.64 5.08
C GLY A 573 -24.25 -11.62 5.42
N GLN A 574 -25.12 -11.98 4.48
CA GLN A 574 -26.53 -12.30 4.74
C GLN A 574 -26.69 -13.37 5.84
N GLY A 575 -25.80 -14.36 5.91
CA GLY A 575 -25.85 -15.37 6.98
C GLY A 575 -25.62 -14.80 8.39
N VAL A 576 -25.08 -13.58 8.53
CA VAL A 576 -24.96 -12.89 9.82
C VAL A 576 -26.29 -12.26 10.23
N ALA A 577 -26.99 -11.60 9.31
CA ALA A 577 -28.32 -11.04 9.59
C ALA A 577 -29.36 -12.14 9.88
N ASP A 578 -29.29 -13.27 9.17
CA ASP A 578 -30.17 -14.44 9.33
C ASP A 578 -30.31 -14.90 10.80
N VAL A 579 -29.22 -14.89 11.58
CA VAL A 579 -29.24 -15.29 13.01
C VAL A 579 -29.41 -14.11 13.98
N LEU A 580 -28.97 -12.91 13.61
CA LEU A 580 -29.16 -11.71 14.43
C LEU A 580 -30.65 -11.35 14.57
N PHE A 581 -31.44 -11.55 13.51
CA PHE A 581 -32.89 -11.29 13.50
C PHE A 581 -33.75 -12.53 13.74
N GLY A 582 -33.13 -13.69 13.94
CA GLY A 582 -33.81 -14.92 14.32
C GLY A 582 -34.63 -15.57 13.20
N ASP A 583 -34.23 -15.44 11.93
CA ASP A 583 -34.72 -16.38 10.90
C ASP A 583 -34.12 -17.78 11.15
N TYR A 584 -32.90 -17.82 11.68
CA TYR A 584 -32.20 -19.03 12.14
C TYR A 584 -31.68 -18.85 13.56
N GLY A 585 -31.41 -19.96 14.24
CA GLY A 585 -30.76 -19.97 15.57
C GLY A 585 -29.23 -19.97 15.47
N PHE A 586 -28.55 -19.37 16.44
CA PHE A 586 -27.09 -19.55 16.60
C PHE A 586 -26.76 -21.00 16.95
N THR A 587 -25.83 -21.61 16.21
CA THR A 587 -25.40 -23.01 16.42
C THR A 587 -23.88 -23.18 16.58
N GLY A 588 -23.07 -22.21 16.14
CA GLY A 588 -21.61 -22.33 16.11
C GLY A 588 -20.99 -22.50 17.50
N LYS A 589 -19.85 -23.19 17.57
CA LYS A 589 -19.09 -23.46 18.81
C LYS A 589 -17.63 -23.07 18.63
N LEU A 590 -17.01 -22.45 19.63
CA LEU A 590 -15.61 -22.05 19.58
C LEU A 590 -14.69 -23.21 19.15
N PRO A 591 -13.98 -23.13 18.01
CA PRO A 591 -13.00 -24.11 17.56
C PRO A 591 -11.60 -23.86 18.15
N ARG A 592 -11.48 -22.79 18.94
CA ARG A 592 -10.27 -22.34 19.62
C ARG A 592 -10.62 -21.80 21.00
N THR A 593 -9.67 -21.89 21.92
CA THR A 593 -9.74 -21.27 23.25
C THR A 593 -9.69 -19.75 23.14
N TRP A 594 -10.62 -19.06 23.80
CA TRP A 594 -10.55 -17.62 23.95
C TRP A 594 -9.83 -17.29 25.27
N PHE A 595 -8.66 -16.69 25.17
CA PHE A 595 -7.82 -16.31 26.31
C PHE A 595 -8.31 -15.02 26.98
N LYS A 596 -7.85 -14.76 28.21
CA LYS A 596 -8.10 -13.54 29.00
C LYS A 596 -7.07 -12.46 28.66
N THR A 597 -5.79 -12.78 28.80
CA THR A 597 -4.65 -11.94 28.40
C THR A 597 -3.67 -12.73 27.54
N VAL A 598 -2.87 -12.05 26.72
CA VAL A 598 -1.88 -12.70 25.85
C VAL A 598 -0.70 -13.30 26.60
N ASP A 599 -0.49 -12.91 27.86
CA ASP A 599 0.56 -13.45 28.72
C ASP A 599 0.30 -14.92 29.08
N GLN A 600 -0.96 -15.38 28.96
CA GLN A 600 -1.33 -16.79 29.08
C GLN A 600 -0.87 -17.64 27.87
N LEU A 601 -0.42 -17.04 26.76
CA LEU A 601 -0.23 -17.78 25.52
C LEU A 601 1.17 -18.38 25.38
N PRO A 602 1.32 -19.62 24.86
CA PRO A 602 0.24 -20.46 24.32
C PRO A 602 -0.54 -21.21 25.41
N MET A 603 -1.87 -21.18 25.32
CA MET A 603 -2.81 -21.93 26.18
C MET A 603 -3.93 -22.49 25.31
N ASN A 604 -4.20 -23.78 25.43
CA ASN A 604 -5.13 -24.55 24.60
C ASN A 604 -5.90 -25.56 25.46
N VAL A 605 -7.00 -26.09 24.93
CA VAL A 605 -7.76 -27.14 25.62
C VAL A 605 -6.90 -28.39 25.91
N GLY A 606 -6.89 -28.80 27.18
CA GLY A 606 -6.11 -29.94 27.69
C GLY A 606 -4.81 -29.56 28.42
N ASP A 607 -4.37 -28.31 28.35
CA ASP A 607 -3.20 -27.82 29.07
C ASP A 607 -3.51 -27.70 30.60
N SER A 608 -2.50 -27.78 31.48
CA SER A 608 -2.73 -27.93 32.94
C SER A 608 -3.14 -26.65 33.68
N ASP A 609 -2.81 -25.51 33.09
CA ASP A 609 -3.01 -24.13 33.57
C ASP A 609 -4.14 -23.41 32.78
N TYR A 610 -5.07 -24.20 32.25
CA TYR A 610 -6.15 -23.77 31.37
C TYR A 610 -7.18 -22.85 32.05
N ASP A 611 -6.94 -21.54 32.00
CA ASP A 611 -7.79 -20.49 32.56
C ASP A 611 -8.38 -19.53 31.48
N PRO A 612 -9.29 -20.00 30.61
CA PRO A 612 -9.80 -19.24 29.48
C PRO A 612 -10.84 -18.17 29.87
N LEU A 613 -11.04 -17.19 28.99
CA LEU A 613 -12.18 -16.27 29.01
C LEU A 613 -13.45 -16.96 28.48
N TYR A 614 -13.30 -17.74 27.40
CA TYR A 614 -14.32 -18.66 26.89
C TYR A 614 -13.62 -19.96 26.46
N PRO A 615 -13.98 -21.13 27.03
CA PRO A 615 -13.31 -22.39 26.72
C PRO A 615 -13.60 -22.87 25.29
N PHE A 616 -12.73 -23.75 24.79
CA PHE A 616 -12.99 -24.50 23.55
C PHE A 616 -14.37 -25.19 23.60
N GLY A 617 -15.11 -25.15 22.50
CA GLY A 617 -16.46 -25.68 22.40
C GLY A 617 -17.56 -24.80 23.01
N PHE A 618 -17.23 -23.66 23.64
CA PHE A 618 -18.24 -22.71 24.13
C PHE A 618 -19.07 -22.10 22.99
N GLY A 619 -20.31 -21.72 23.30
CA GLY A 619 -21.21 -21.04 22.36
C GLY A 619 -22.67 -21.19 22.80
N LEU A 620 -23.32 -20.05 23.05
CA LEU A 620 -24.75 -19.94 23.35
C LEU A 620 -25.58 -20.22 22.08
N THR A 621 -26.88 -20.45 22.26
CA THR A 621 -27.81 -20.75 21.16
C THR A 621 -29.06 -19.87 21.25
N THR A 622 -29.74 -19.67 20.13
CA THR A 622 -31.05 -19.00 20.06
C THR A 622 -32.05 -19.89 19.33
N LYS A 623 -33.35 -19.60 19.50
CA LYS A 623 -34.43 -20.20 18.68
C LYS A 623 -34.91 -19.17 17.64
N PRO A 624 -35.38 -19.59 16.46
CA PRO A 624 -35.99 -18.68 15.50
C PRO A 624 -37.22 -17.96 16.06
N ASN A 625 -37.49 -16.76 15.56
CA ASN A 625 -38.67 -15.97 15.86
C ASN A 625 -39.91 -16.59 15.18
N LYS A 626 -40.89 -17.05 15.97
CA LYS A 626 -42.23 -17.35 15.43
C LYS A 626 -42.93 -16.03 15.06
N PRO A 627 -43.63 -15.94 13.90
CA PRO A 627 -44.43 -14.77 13.56
C PRO A 627 -45.59 -14.61 14.55
N ARG A 628 -45.77 -13.42 15.09
CA ARG A 628 -46.76 -13.13 16.15
C ARG A 628 -47.97 -12.42 15.54
N GLY A 629 -48.87 -13.18 14.92
CA GLY A 629 -50.03 -12.60 14.23
C GLY A 629 -51.03 -13.55 13.57
N GLU A 630 -50.99 -14.86 13.81
CA GLU A 630 -51.98 -15.79 13.24
C GLU A 630 -52.21 -17.02 14.15
N GLU A 631 -52.61 -16.77 15.40
CA GLU A 631 -52.94 -17.83 16.38
C GLU A 631 -54.32 -17.60 17.03
N GLU A 632 -55.32 -17.21 16.23
CA GLU A 632 -56.73 -17.29 16.64
C GLU A 632 -57.70 -17.61 15.48
N LYS A 633 -57.43 -18.70 14.74
CA LYS A 633 -58.50 -19.50 14.11
C LYS A 633 -58.07 -20.92 13.77
N LYS A 634 -58.73 -21.87 14.46
CA LYS A 634 -58.90 -23.30 14.14
C LYS A 634 -57.64 -24.17 14.20
N GLU A 635 -57.46 -24.77 15.38
CA GLU A 635 -57.38 -26.23 15.42
C GLU A 635 -58.66 -26.82 14.77
N THR A 636 -58.58 -27.37 13.56
CA THR A 636 -59.34 -28.56 13.13
C THR A 636 -59.01 -28.98 11.69
N MET A 637 -58.87 -30.29 11.47
CA MET A 637 -58.76 -31.01 10.17
C MET A 637 -57.57 -30.59 9.29
N ALA A 638 -56.55 -31.41 8.98
CA ALA A 638 -56.46 -32.85 8.67
C ALA A 638 -57.04 -33.26 7.29
N LYS A 639 -56.13 -33.82 6.46
CA LYS A 639 -56.33 -34.52 5.16
C LYS A 639 -56.61 -33.65 3.92
N PHE A 640 -56.41 -34.29 2.76
CA PHE A 640 -56.47 -33.77 1.38
C PHE A 640 -55.39 -32.75 1.03
N LEU A 641 -54.40 -33.01 0.16
CA LEU A 641 -54.26 -33.88 -1.03
C LEU A 641 -55.10 -33.42 -2.24
N ASN A 642 -54.39 -32.95 -3.27
CA ASN A 642 -54.81 -32.70 -4.66
C ASN A 642 -56.01 -31.76 -4.91
N LEU A 643 -55.73 -30.53 -5.37
CA LEU A 643 -56.49 -29.96 -6.49
C LEU A 643 -55.72 -28.85 -7.26
N LEU A 644 -55.97 -28.80 -8.57
CA LEU A 644 -55.73 -27.70 -9.52
C LEU A 644 -54.30 -27.16 -9.70
N VAL A 645 -53.61 -27.78 -10.66
CA VAL A 645 -52.79 -27.04 -11.65
C VAL A 645 -53.74 -26.35 -12.64
N GLY A 646 -53.53 -25.07 -12.97
CA GLY A 646 -54.14 -24.42 -14.14
C GLY A 646 -54.69 -23.01 -13.89
N LEU A 647 -54.54 -22.15 -14.91
CA LEU A 647 -54.85 -20.71 -14.95
C LEU A 647 -53.98 -19.85 -14.00
N MET A 648 -53.46 -18.68 -14.39
CA MET A 648 -53.56 -17.97 -15.67
C MET A 648 -52.22 -17.33 -16.07
N LEU A 649 -51.94 -17.33 -17.36
CA LEU A 649 -50.88 -16.53 -17.99
C LEU A 649 -51.41 -15.11 -18.30
N LEU A 650 -50.48 -14.16 -18.48
CA LEU A 650 -50.69 -12.74 -18.83
C LEU A 650 -51.44 -11.88 -17.80
N THR A 651 -50.71 -10.94 -17.20
CA THR A 651 -50.87 -9.51 -17.56
C THR A 651 -49.66 -8.70 -17.08
N CYS A 652 -49.27 -7.66 -17.83
CA CYS A 652 -48.16 -6.79 -17.49
C CYS A 652 -48.64 -5.57 -16.70
N CYS A 653 -47.87 -5.11 -15.71
CA CYS A 653 -47.77 -3.68 -15.37
C CYS A 653 -46.45 -3.37 -14.63
N VAL A 654 -46.05 -2.10 -14.66
CA VAL A 654 -44.74 -1.61 -14.18
C VAL A 654 -44.78 -1.26 -12.70
N SER A 655 -43.71 -1.56 -11.96
CA SER A 655 -43.41 -0.89 -10.68
C SER A 655 -41.91 -0.64 -10.53
N ILE A 656 -41.56 0.58 -10.12
CA ILE A 656 -40.18 1.11 -10.05
C ILE A 656 -39.70 1.08 -8.59
N THR A 657 -38.43 0.73 -8.35
CA THR A 657 -37.82 0.78 -7.01
C THR A 657 -36.71 1.83 -6.94
N GLY A 658 -36.77 2.72 -5.93
CA GLY A 658 -35.88 3.89 -5.80
C GLY A 658 -34.56 3.64 -5.06
N ALA A 659 -33.57 4.50 -5.31
CA ALA A 659 -32.23 4.40 -4.72
C ALA A 659 -32.13 4.97 -3.28
N GLU A 660 -31.21 4.44 -2.47
CA GLU A 660 -30.97 4.93 -1.10
C GLU A 660 -30.30 6.33 -1.09
N TYR A 661 -30.77 7.21 -0.20
CA TYR A 661 -30.21 8.55 -0.03
C TYR A 661 -28.83 8.54 0.65
N LEU A 662 -27.78 8.76 -0.14
CA LEU A 662 -26.39 8.80 0.29
C LEU A 662 -26.03 10.19 0.87
N LYS A 663 -26.30 10.39 2.17
CA LYS A 663 -26.06 11.65 2.89
C LYS A 663 -24.63 12.21 2.74
N TYR A 664 -23.60 11.38 2.66
CA TYR A 664 -22.24 11.88 2.41
C TYR A 664 -22.06 12.48 1.00
N LYS A 665 -22.86 12.07 0.01
CA LYS A 665 -22.91 12.67 -1.34
C LYS A 665 -23.84 13.89 -1.42
N ASP A 666 -24.68 14.14 -0.41
CA ASP A 666 -25.46 15.39 -0.32
C ASP A 666 -24.58 16.51 0.26
N PRO A 667 -24.22 17.56 -0.52
CA PRO A 667 -23.45 18.69 -0.01
C PRO A 667 -24.20 19.54 1.01
N LYS A 668 -25.53 19.36 1.15
CA LYS A 668 -26.36 20.11 2.12
C LYS A 668 -26.32 19.52 3.54
N GLN A 669 -25.79 18.31 3.74
CA GLN A 669 -25.57 17.78 5.10
C GLN A 669 -24.36 18.47 5.76
N PRO A 670 -24.38 18.74 7.09
CA PRO A 670 -23.22 19.28 7.80
C PRO A 670 -21.96 18.44 7.64
N LEU A 671 -20.78 19.06 7.51
CA LEU A 671 -19.49 18.36 7.30
C LEU A 671 -19.25 17.23 8.29
N ASN A 672 -19.50 17.46 9.58
CA ASN A 672 -19.34 16.42 10.59
C ASN A 672 -20.33 15.27 10.38
N ILE A 673 -21.57 15.53 9.94
CA ILE A 673 -22.58 14.53 9.55
C ILE A 673 -22.20 13.84 8.23
N ARG A 674 -21.46 14.47 7.31
CA ARG A 674 -20.96 13.83 6.07
C ARG A 674 -19.76 12.93 6.30
N ILE A 675 -18.79 13.35 7.12
CA ILE A 675 -17.70 12.46 7.57
C ILE A 675 -18.30 11.34 8.42
N LYS A 676 -19.19 11.68 9.36
CA LYS A 676 -20.06 10.74 10.07
C LYS A 676 -21.24 10.25 9.22
N ASP A 677 -21.16 10.27 7.88
CA ASP A 677 -21.95 9.45 6.94
C ASP A 677 -21.04 8.65 5.98
N LEU A 678 -19.79 9.07 5.77
CA LEU A 678 -18.80 8.36 4.97
C LEU A 678 -17.89 7.43 5.77
N MET A 679 -17.20 7.86 6.84
CA MET A 679 -16.60 6.92 7.82
C MET A 679 -17.64 5.87 8.17
N LYS A 680 -18.80 6.42 8.55
CA LYS A 680 -20.07 5.78 8.82
C LYS A 680 -20.49 4.70 7.81
N ARG A 681 -20.14 4.83 6.51
CA ARG A 681 -20.39 3.84 5.44
C ARG A 681 -19.17 3.01 5.04
N MET A 682 -18.00 3.51 5.36
CA MET A 682 -16.73 2.99 4.90
C MET A 682 -16.43 1.64 5.48
N THR A 683 -15.58 0.95 4.73
CA THR A 683 -14.81 -0.15 5.25
C THR A 683 -13.51 0.37 5.84
N LEU A 684 -12.88 -0.42 6.69
CA LEU A 684 -11.64 0.00 7.33
C LEU A 684 -10.38 -0.45 6.57
N GLU A 685 -10.43 -1.28 5.52
CA GLU A 685 -9.34 -1.22 4.52
C GLU A 685 -9.64 -0.17 3.45
N GLU A 686 -10.90 0.27 3.24
CA GLU A 686 -11.14 1.56 2.59
C GLU A 686 -10.45 2.65 3.42
N LYS A 687 -10.45 2.56 4.77
CA LYS A 687 -9.64 3.44 5.64
C LYS A 687 -8.14 3.26 5.49
N ILE A 688 -7.60 2.05 5.60
CA ILE A 688 -6.14 1.85 5.45
C ILE A 688 -5.71 2.33 4.08
N GLY A 689 -6.47 1.99 3.04
CA GLY A 689 -6.41 2.60 1.72
C GLY A 689 -6.34 4.12 1.80
N GLN A 690 -7.25 4.79 2.50
CA GLN A 690 -7.18 6.25 2.73
C GLN A 690 -5.88 6.72 3.41
N MET A 691 -5.25 5.88 4.24
CA MET A 691 -3.95 6.14 4.86
C MET A 691 -2.76 5.84 3.94
N VAL A 692 -2.93 5.17 2.80
CA VAL A 692 -1.85 4.92 1.85
C VAL A 692 -1.66 6.12 0.91
N GLN A 693 -0.40 6.51 0.75
CA GLN A 693 0.05 7.34 -0.37
C GLN A 693 1.14 6.63 -1.18
N ILE A 694 0.93 6.43 -2.48
CA ILE A 694 1.83 5.68 -3.39
C ILE A 694 2.47 6.58 -4.46
N GLU A 695 3.53 6.11 -5.11
CA GLU A 695 4.17 6.82 -6.22
C GLU A 695 3.39 6.63 -7.54
N ARG A 696 3.34 7.67 -8.37
CA ARG A 696 2.71 7.68 -9.70
C ARG A 696 3.16 6.53 -10.60
N THR A 697 4.44 6.13 -10.58
CA THR A 697 4.99 5.02 -11.39
C THR A 697 4.34 3.67 -11.13
N VAL A 698 3.83 3.42 -9.92
CA VAL A 698 3.09 2.20 -9.57
C VAL A 698 1.57 2.42 -9.48
N ALA A 699 1.12 3.66 -9.67
CA ALA A 699 -0.29 4.02 -9.70
C ALA A 699 -0.94 3.68 -11.06
N SER A 700 -2.18 3.25 -10.99
CA SER A 700 -3.11 3.12 -12.11
C SER A 700 -4.53 3.26 -11.56
N ALA A 701 -5.51 3.60 -12.39
CA ALA A 701 -6.91 3.64 -11.98
C ALA A 701 -7.33 2.33 -11.27
N ASP A 702 -6.81 1.22 -11.79
CA ASP A 702 -6.98 -0.15 -11.33
C ASP A 702 -6.23 -0.47 -10.01
N VAL A 703 -5.10 0.18 -9.70
CA VAL A 703 -4.45 0.07 -8.38
C VAL A 703 -5.21 0.89 -7.34
N ILE A 704 -5.61 2.11 -7.70
CA ILE A 704 -6.35 2.99 -6.80
C ILE A 704 -7.70 2.39 -6.42
N LYS A 705 -8.39 1.79 -7.40
CA LYS A 705 -9.59 0.98 -7.14
C LYS A 705 -9.27 -0.20 -6.21
N ASN A 706 -8.25 -1.01 -6.54
CA ASN A 706 -8.00 -2.28 -5.85
C ASN A 706 -7.42 -2.20 -4.43
N TYR A 707 -6.88 -1.05 -4.01
CA TYR A 707 -6.43 -0.85 -2.63
C TYR A 707 -7.05 0.40 -2.00
N PHE A 708 -8.06 0.99 -2.66
CA PHE A 708 -8.78 2.20 -2.26
C PHE A 708 -7.82 3.32 -1.85
N ILE A 709 -6.72 3.42 -2.61
CA ILE A 709 -5.57 4.26 -2.32
C ILE A 709 -6.04 5.69 -2.04
N GLY A 710 -5.66 6.19 -0.87
CA GLY A 710 -6.07 7.48 -0.36
C GLY A 710 -5.44 8.61 -1.12
N SER A 711 -4.18 8.42 -1.52
CA SER A 711 -3.41 9.39 -2.25
C SER A 711 -2.40 8.78 -3.22
N VAL A 712 -2.14 9.48 -4.33
CA VAL A 712 -0.97 9.25 -5.19
C VAL A 712 -0.12 10.50 -5.11
N LEU A 713 1.21 10.35 -5.18
CA LEU A 713 2.14 11.46 -5.32
C LEU A 713 2.94 11.38 -6.63
N SER A 714 3.40 12.54 -7.10
CA SER A 714 4.55 12.62 -8.01
C SER A 714 5.76 13.13 -7.25
N GLY A 715 6.80 12.29 -7.13
CA GLY A 715 8.10 12.72 -6.61
C GLY A 715 8.86 13.62 -7.59
N GLY A 716 10.00 14.17 -7.15
CA GLY A 716 10.82 15.08 -7.97
C GLY A 716 11.35 14.44 -9.25
N GLY A 717 10.72 14.74 -10.39
CA GLY A 717 11.00 14.12 -11.71
C GLY A 717 9.98 13.05 -12.15
N SER A 718 9.00 12.70 -11.31
CA SER A 718 7.95 11.71 -11.65
C SER A 718 6.82 12.35 -12.46
N VAL A 719 7.13 12.67 -13.71
CA VAL A 719 6.23 13.30 -14.68
C VAL A 719 5.46 12.25 -15.52
N PRO A 720 4.30 12.60 -16.13
CA PRO A 720 3.61 11.72 -17.08
C PRO A 720 4.46 11.36 -18.30
N LYS A 721 5.18 12.36 -18.83
CA LYS A 721 6.18 12.24 -19.92
C LYS A 721 7.15 13.43 -19.86
N VAL A 722 8.27 13.35 -20.59
CA VAL A 722 9.23 14.46 -20.71
C VAL A 722 8.51 15.69 -21.29
N ASN A 723 8.66 16.84 -20.61
CA ASN A 723 8.00 18.11 -20.93
C ASN A 723 6.46 18.01 -21.06
N ALA A 724 5.83 17.16 -20.22
CA ALA A 724 4.38 17.04 -20.10
C ALA A 724 3.67 18.40 -19.99
N THR A 725 2.60 18.58 -20.74
CA THR A 725 1.75 19.77 -20.68
C THR A 725 0.75 19.67 -19.50
N ALA A 726 0.02 20.75 -19.22
CA ALA A 726 -1.00 20.73 -18.17
C ALA A 726 -2.11 19.70 -18.49
N GLU A 727 -2.46 19.55 -19.76
CA GLU A 727 -3.40 18.56 -20.27
C GLU A 727 -2.92 17.13 -19.99
N ASP A 728 -1.64 16.80 -20.24
CA ASP A 728 -1.07 15.47 -19.94
C ASP A 728 -1.22 15.09 -18.46
N TRP A 729 -1.03 16.06 -17.57
CA TRP A 729 -1.23 15.87 -16.14
C TRP A 729 -2.72 15.72 -15.79
N VAL A 730 -3.57 16.60 -16.33
CA VAL A 730 -5.03 16.56 -16.10
C VAL A 730 -5.63 15.23 -16.58
N ASP A 731 -5.21 14.71 -17.74
CA ASP A 731 -5.63 13.42 -18.27
C ASP A 731 -5.24 12.26 -17.35
N MET A 732 -3.97 12.20 -16.94
CA MET A 732 -3.47 11.18 -16.01
C MET A 732 -4.20 11.25 -14.66
N VAL A 733 -4.29 12.44 -14.05
CA VAL A 733 -4.99 12.63 -12.76
C VAL A 733 -6.47 12.25 -12.90
N ASN A 734 -7.12 12.57 -14.03
CA ASN A 734 -8.50 12.18 -14.31
C ASN A 734 -8.66 10.66 -14.52
N GLU A 735 -7.71 9.96 -15.13
CA GLU A 735 -7.74 8.49 -15.23
C GLU A 735 -7.67 7.84 -13.84
N LEU A 736 -6.65 8.22 -13.07
CA LEU A 736 -6.43 7.76 -11.70
C LEU A 736 -7.65 8.05 -10.80
N GLN A 737 -8.26 9.23 -10.95
CA GLN A 737 -9.48 9.63 -10.23
C GLN A 737 -10.72 8.84 -10.67
N LYS A 738 -10.88 8.52 -11.97
CA LYS A 738 -11.96 7.60 -12.43
C LYS A 738 -11.82 6.22 -11.77
N GLY A 739 -10.59 5.77 -11.53
CA GLY A 739 -10.30 4.59 -10.71
C GLY A 739 -10.90 4.68 -9.30
N ALA A 740 -10.57 5.75 -8.57
CA ALA A 740 -11.09 6.04 -7.24
C ALA A 740 -12.63 6.16 -7.21
N LEU A 741 -13.22 6.86 -8.18
CA LEU A 741 -14.67 7.02 -8.33
C LEU A 741 -15.40 5.72 -8.71
N SER A 742 -14.71 4.74 -9.29
CA SER A 742 -15.25 3.41 -9.59
C SER A 742 -15.28 2.46 -8.39
N THR A 743 -14.85 2.93 -7.20
CA THR A 743 -15.06 2.25 -5.91
C THR A 743 -16.52 2.42 -5.45
N ARG A 744 -16.99 1.58 -4.52
CA ARG A 744 -18.41 1.54 -4.11
C ARG A 744 -18.91 2.89 -3.60
N LEU A 745 -18.10 3.52 -2.75
CA LEU A 745 -18.41 4.81 -2.16
C LEU A 745 -17.95 5.98 -3.03
N GLY A 746 -17.19 5.70 -4.10
CA GLY A 746 -16.63 6.72 -4.99
C GLY A 746 -15.80 7.74 -4.22
N ILE A 747 -14.95 7.27 -3.29
CA ILE A 747 -14.12 8.14 -2.48
C ILE A 747 -13.03 8.71 -3.40
N PRO A 748 -12.93 10.04 -3.54
CA PRO A 748 -11.96 10.66 -4.44
C PRO A 748 -10.54 10.50 -3.89
N LEU A 749 -9.58 10.30 -4.78
CA LEU A 749 -8.15 10.36 -4.51
C LEU A 749 -7.72 11.77 -4.09
N ILE A 750 -6.75 11.86 -3.18
CA ILE A 750 -5.91 13.06 -3.06
C ILE A 750 -4.70 12.86 -3.98
N TYR A 751 -4.57 13.61 -5.08
CA TYR A 751 -3.27 13.67 -5.76
C TYR A 751 -2.39 14.71 -5.05
N GLY A 752 -1.15 14.36 -4.71
CA GLY A 752 -0.18 15.24 -4.05
C GLY A 752 1.05 15.52 -4.92
N ILE A 753 1.66 16.69 -4.75
CA ILE A 753 2.94 17.01 -5.38
C ILE A 753 3.76 17.97 -4.51
N ASP A 754 5.09 17.92 -4.63
CA ASP A 754 5.95 18.95 -4.06
C ASP A 754 5.80 20.26 -4.85
N ALA A 755 5.51 21.32 -4.10
CA ALA A 755 5.34 22.69 -4.58
C ALA A 755 6.06 23.66 -3.62
N VAL A 756 7.35 23.38 -3.39
CA VAL A 756 8.22 24.00 -2.37
C VAL A 756 8.42 25.50 -2.61
N HIS A 757 8.44 25.93 -3.88
CA HIS A 757 8.69 27.31 -4.31
C HIS A 757 7.94 27.66 -5.61
N GLY A 758 6.66 27.29 -5.69
CA GLY A 758 5.86 27.28 -6.93
C GLY A 758 5.52 25.86 -7.35
N HIS A 759 4.93 25.67 -8.53
CA HIS A 759 4.56 24.32 -9.03
C HIS A 759 5.77 23.59 -9.65
N ASN A 760 6.79 23.41 -8.82
CA ASN A 760 8.19 23.26 -9.24
C ASN A 760 8.55 21.95 -9.98
N ASN A 761 7.60 21.03 -10.13
CA ASN A 761 7.77 19.76 -10.83
C ASN A 761 7.20 19.77 -12.27
N VAL A 762 6.67 20.90 -12.74
CA VAL A 762 5.94 21.00 -14.01
C VAL A 762 6.61 21.95 -15.00
N TYR A 763 6.70 21.52 -16.26
CA TYR A 763 7.30 22.30 -17.33
C TYR A 763 6.46 23.55 -17.66
N LYS A 764 7.10 24.71 -17.77
CA LYS A 764 6.50 26.07 -17.88
C LYS A 764 5.86 26.63 -16.60
N ALA A 765 5.84 25.92 -15.48
CA ALA A 765 5.35 26.47 -14.22
C ALA A 765 6.20 27.66 -13.75
N THR A 766 5.56 28.58 -13.03
CA THR A 766 6.22 29.72 -12.38
C THR A 766 7.03 29.22 -11.18
N ILE A 767 8.31 29.57 -11.13
CA ILE A 767 9.20 29.25 -10.01
C ILE A 767 9.53 30.55 -9.27
N PHE A 768 9.20 30.59 -7.99
CA PHE A 768 9.44 31.72 -7.10
C PHE A 768 10.83 31.58 -6.43
N PRO A 769 11.35 32.65 -5.78
CA PRO A 769 12.49 32.52 -4.89
C PRO A 769 12.28 31.42 -3.85
N HIS A 770 13.34 30.69 -3.47
CA HIS A 770 13.24 29.70 -2.39
C HIS A 770 12.91 30.36 -1.04
N ASN A 771 12.42 29.55 -0.10
CA ASN A 771 11.87 30.02 1.17
C ASN A 771 12.83 30.92 1.96
N VAL A 772 14.14 30.63 1.98
CA VAL A 772 15.16 31.51 2.60
C VAL A 772 15.15 32.95 2.05
N GLY A 773 14.89 33.13 0.74
CA GLY A 773 14.72 34.44 0.10
C GLY A 773 13.34 35.04 0.36
N LEU A 774 12.28 34.24 0.33
CA LEU A 774 10.94 34.71 0.72
C LEU A 774 10.90 35.22 2.17
N GLY A 775 11.60 34.56 3.09
CA GLY A 775 11.78 35.04 4.46
C GLY A 775 12.61 36.32 4.55
N ALA A 776 13.53 36.57 3.61
CA ALA A 776 14.30 37.80 3.52
C ALA A 776 13.45 39.02 3.11
N THR A 777 12.34 38.81 2.38
CA THR A 777 11.39 39.90 2.01
C THR A 777 10.77 40.60 3.22
N ARG A 778 10.63 39.88 4.36
CA ARG A 778 9.80 40.27 5.51
C ARG A 778 8.34 40.61 5.17
N ASP A 779 7.86 40.20 3.98
CA ASP A 779 6.53 40.52 3.45
C ASP A 779 5.62 39.27 3.44
N PRO A 780 4.86 39.03 4.52
CA PRO A 780 3.96 37.88 4.58
C PRO A 780 2.75 38.02 3.64
N ALA A 781 2.40 39.24 3.20
CA ALA A 781 1.31 39.46 2.24
C ALA A 781 1.74 39.11 0.80
N LEU A 782 3.00 39.34 0.44
CA LEU A 782 3.61 38.77 -0.77
C LEU A 782 3.59 37.24 -0.71
N VAL A 783 4.07 36.65 0.38
CA VAL A 783 4.16 35.19 0.54
C VAL A 783 2.78 34.51 0.48
N ARG A 784 1.73 35.19 0.95
CA ARG A 784 0.34 34.82 0.66
C ARG A 784 0.03 34.82 -0.84
N LYS A 785 0.22 35.94 -1.56
CA LYS A 785 -0.04 36.02 -3.03
C LYS A 785 0.66 34.89 -3.79
N ILE A 786 1.90 34.55 -3.41
CA ILE A 786 2.67 33.43 -3.98
C ILE A 786 1.95 32.09 -3.75
N GLY A 787 1.40 31.86 -2.55
CA GLY A 787 0.54 30.71 -2.27
C GLY A 787 -0.75 30.70 -3.10
N GLU A 788 -1.35 31.86 -3.36
CA GLU A 788 -2.56 31.98 -4.19
C GLU A 788 -2.29 31.61 -5.66
N ALA A 789 -1.18 32.10 -6.24
CA ALA A 789 -0.72 31.73 -7.58
C ALA A 789 -0.28 30.25 -7.67
N THR A 790 0.48 29.77 -6.68
CA THR A 790 0.94 28.37 -6.61
C THR A 790 -0.24 27.41 -6.57
N ALA A 791 -1.30 27.71 -5.80
CA ALA A 791 -2.50 26.88 -5.78
C ALA A 791 -3.21 26.84 -7.14
N LEU A 792 -3.27 27.98 -7.86
CA LEU A 792 -3.89 28.02 -9.18
C LEU A 792 -3.11 27.19 -10.20
N GLU A 793 -1.77 27.22 -10.19
CA GLU A 793 -0.95 26.38 -11.06
C GLU A 793 -1.03 24.89 -10.70
N VAL A 794 -0.99 24.54 -9.41
CA VAL A 794 -1.13 23.13 -8.97
C VAL A 794 -2.52 22.58 -9.34
N ARG A 795 -3.58 23.41 -9.26
CA ARG A 795 -4.92 23.07 -9.75
C ARG A 795 -5.05 22.99 -11.26
N ALA A 796 -4.24 23.75 -12.02
CA ALA A 796 -4.20 23.69 -13.49
C ALA A 796 -3.70 22.35 -14.04
N THR A 797 -2.90 21.61 -13.27
CA THR A 797 -2.55 20.20 -13.58
C THR A 797 -3.47 19.19 -12.89
N GLY A 798 -4.61 19.64 -12.36
CA GLY A 798 -5.62 18.80 -11.69
C GLY A 798 -5.34 18.43 -10.23
N ILE A 799 -4.17 18.77 -9.71
CA ILE A 799 -3.67 18.28 -8.41
C ILE A 799 -4.30 19.10 -7.27
N PRO A 800 -4.95 18.49 -6.27
CA PRO A 800 -5.62 19.23 -5.20
C PRO A 800 -4.79 19.44 -3.92
N TYR A 801 -3.57 18.88 -3.81
CA TYR A 801 -2.77 18.90 -2.57
C TYR A 801 -1.29 19.21 -2.84
N ALA A 802 -0.72 20.13 -2.07
CA ALA A 802 0.66 20.56 -2.15
C ALA A 802 1.44 20.18 -0.87
N PHE A 803 2.62 19.59 -1.02
CA PHE A 803 3.54 19.32 0.11
C PHE A 803 4.31 20.58 0.54
N ALA A 804 3.62 21.68 0.79
CA ALA A 804 4.17 22.97 1.20
C ALA A 804 3.24 23.69 2.19
N PRO A 805 3.77 24.53 3.10
CA PRO A 805 5.16 25.01 3.18
C PRO A 805 6.11 24.17 4.05
N CYS A 806 7.40 24.25 3.75
CA CYS A 806 8.44 23.86 4.68
C CYS A 806 8.66 24.99 5.71
N ILE A 807 8.40 24.70 6.99
CA ILE A 807 8.44 25.63 8.13
C ILE A 807 9.41 25.15 9.22
N ALA A 808 10.45 24.39 8.83
CA ALA A 808 11.60 24.17 9.69
C ALA A 808 12.25 25.52 10.04
N VAL A 809 12.88 25.60 11.22
CA VAL A 809 13.83 26.66 11.57
C VAL A 809 15.23 26.05 11.49
N CYS A 810 15.97 26.34 10.43
CA CYS A 810 17.37 25.93 10.30
C CYS A 810 18.23 26.73 11.29
N ARG A 811 19.06 26.05 12.09
CA ARG A 811 19.97 26.61 13.11
C ARG A 811 21.46 26.34 12.83
N ASP A 812 21.75 25.62 11.75
CA ASP A 812 23.09 25.32 11.24
C ASP A 812 23.04 25.27 9.70
N PRO A 813 23.66 26.23 8.98
CA PRO A 813 23.57 26.30 7.52
C PRO A 813 24.29 25.14 6.81
N ARG A 814 25.07 24.32 7.52
CA ARG A 814 25.68 23.10 6.96
C ARG A 814 24.62 22.10 6.45
N TRP A 815 23.39 22.15 6.99
CA TRP A 815 22.25 21.31 6.59
C TRP A 815 21.81 21.56 5.16
N GLY A 816 21.78 20.49 4.35
CA GLY A 816 21.45 20.52 2.92
C GLY A 816 20.02 20.89 2.54
N ARG A 817 19.14 21.16 3.51
CA ARG A 817 17.78 21.70 3.29
C ARG A 817 17.58 23.11 3.85
N CYS A 818 18.63 23.79 4.32
CA CYS A 818 18.51 25.07 5.01
C CYS A 818 17.83 26.19 4.16
N TYR A 819 17.82 26.05 2.83
CA TYR A 819 17.11 26.93 1.91
C TYR A 819 15.58 26.76 1.90
N GLU A 820 15.08 25.56 2.27
CA GLU A 820 13.66 25.29 2.44
C GLU A 820 13.08 26.03 3.67
N SER A 821 13.93 26.54 4.56
CA SER A 821 13.57 27.22 5.80
C SER A 821 13.63 28.75 5.67
N TYR A 822 12.51 29.43 5.92
CA TYR A 822 12.41 30.89 5.78
C TYR A 822 13.38 31.70 6.66
N SER A 823 13.86 31.18 7.80
CA SER A 823 14.77 31.92 8.69
C SER A 823 15.43 31.03 9.76
N GLU A 824 16.43 31.56 10.48
CA GLU A 824 16.91 31.04 11.77
C GLU A 824 16.10 31.54 12.98
N ASP A 825 15.24 32.53 12.75
CA ASP A 825 14.34 33.13 13.73
C ASP A 825 12.92 32.60 13.52
N HIS A 826 12.37 31.96 14.57
CA HIS A 826 11.05 31.37 14.55
C HIS A 826 9.93 32.38 14.24
N ARG A 827 10.12 33.67 14.53
CA ARG A 827 9.10 34.72 14.35
C ARG A 827 8.87 35.04 12.87
N ILE A 828 9.92 34.98 12.05
CA ILE A 828 9.79 35.10 10.59
C ILE A 828 9.22 33.82 9.99
N VAL A 829 9.66 32.64 10.45
CA VAL A 829 9.05 31.38 10.00
C VAL A 829 7.55 31.32 10.36
N GLN A 830 7.15 31.86 11.52
CA GLN A 830 5.75 32.08 11.89
C GLN A 830 5.04 33.06 10.94
N ALA A 831 5.63 34.21 10.63
CA ALA A 831 5.02 35.19 9.72
C ALA A 831 4.79 34.61 8.31
N MET A 832 5.76 33.85 7.78
CA MET A 832 5.66 33.27 6.42
C MET A 832 4.65 32.12 6.30
N THR A 833 4.03 31.68 7.39
CA THR A 833 2.87 30.78 7.33
C THR A 833 1.63 31.40 6.65
N GLU A 834 1.64 32.71 6.29
CA GLU A 834 0.62 33.31 5.39
C GLU A 834 0.53 32.65 3.99
N ILE A 835 1.53 31.87 3.58
CA ILE A 835 1.40 31.01 2.39
C ILE A 835 0.25 29.99 2.52
N ILE A 836 -0.15 29.62 3.75
CA ILE A 836 -1.23 28.66 4.02
C ILE A 836 -2.62 29.21 3.62
N PRO A 837 -3.10 30.37 4.11
CA PRO A 837 -4.32 30.99 3.58
C PRO A 837 -4.18 31.41 2.11
N GLY A 838 -2.95 31.60 1.60
CA GLY A 838 -2.72 31.72 0.15
C GLY A 838 -3.11 30.44 -0.62
N LEU A 839 -2.50 29.32 -0.25
CA LEU A 839 -2.71 28.00 -0.87
C LEU A 839 -4.14 27.48 -0.71
N GLN A 840 -4.68 27.61 0.50
CA GLN A 840 -5.96 27.01 0.90
C GLN A 840 -7.15 27.97 0.78
N GLY A 841 -6.92 29.29 0.83
CA GLY A 841 -7.96 30.29 1.09
C GLY A 841 -8.16 30.57 2.59
N GLU A 842 -8.83 31.67 2.90
CA GLU A 842 -8.96 32.18 4.27
C GLU A 842 -9.95 31.42 5.15
N ILE A 843 -9.51 31.08 6.36
CA ILE A 843 -10.35 30.40 7.35
C ILE A 843 -11.38 31.39 7.95
N PRO A 844 -12.68 31.05 7.99
CA PRO A 844 -13.70 31.93 8.57
C PRO A 844 -13.40 32.25 10.04
N ALA A 845 -13.51 33.52 10.43
CA ALA A 845 -13.06 34.05 11.73
C ALA A 845 -13.62 33.33 12.98
N ASN A 846 -14.79 32.67 12.86
CA ASN A 846 -15.43 31.91 13.94
C ASN A 846 -15.13 30.40 13.91
N SER A 847 -14.14 29.96 13.12
CA SER A 847 -13.79 28.53 13.00
C SER A 847 -13.03 28.01 14.23
N PRO A 848 -13.30 26.79 14.71
CA PRO A 848 -12.56 26.23 15.85
C PRO A 848 -11.08 25.97 15.51
N LYS A 849 -10.16 26.44 16.36
CA LYS A 849 -8.70 26.26 16.20
C LYS A 849 -8.34 24.80 15.86
N GLY A 850 -7.52 24.64 14.83
CA GLY A 850 -7.01 23.35 14.37
C GLY A 850 -7.94 22.55 13.49
N VAL A 851 -9.16 23.03 13.18
CA VAL A 851 -9.98 22.47 12.09
C VAL A 851 -9.32 22.83 10.76
N PRO A 852 -9.02 21.85 9.88
CA PRO A 852 -8.44 22.11 8.57
C PRO A 852 -9.49 22.78 7.67
N TYR A 853 -9.03 23.69 6.82
CA TYR A 853 -9.88 24.46 5.91
C TYR A 853 -9.25 24.53 4.53
N VAL A 854 -10.09 24.41 3.50
CA VAL A 854 -9.81 24.81 2.12
C VAL A 854 -11.07 25.53 1.64
N ALA A 855 -10.90 26.66 0.96
CA ALA A 855 -12.02 27.47 0.49
C ALA A 855 -12.74 26.78 -0.69
N PRO A 856 -14.09 26.83 -0.73
CA PRO A 856 -14.87 26.18 -1.78
C PRO A 856 -14.59 26.82 -3.15
N GLY A 857 -14.25 26.00 -4.13
CA GLY A 857 -13.94 26.44 -5.48
C GLY A 857 -13.10 25.41 -6.23
N LYS A 858 -12.43 25.83 -7.30
CA LYS A 858 -11.56 24.98 -8.12
C LYS A 858 -10.08 25.40 -8.12
N THR A 859 -9.75 26.51 -7.47
CA THR A 859 -8.45 27.21 -7.57
C THR A 859 -7.58 27.15 -6.30
N LYS A 860 -8.03 26.44 -5.26
CA LYS A 860 -7.30 26.26 -3.99
C LYS A 860 -6.90 24.80 -3.78
N VAL A 861 -5.84 24.60 -2.99
CA VAL A 861 -5.26 23.28 -2.66
C VAL A 861 -5.18 23.10 -1.16
N ALA A 862 -5.13 21.84 -0.69
CA ALA A 862 -4.70 21.54 0.67
C ALA A 862 -3.19 21.85 0.82
N ALA A 863 -2.79 22.41 1.98
CA ALA A 863 -1.39 22.70 2.32
C ALA A 863 -0.86 21.74 3.40
N CYS A 864 0.46 21.53 3.40
CA CYS A 864 1.19 20.62 4.29
C CYS A 864 2.32 21.35 5.01
N ALA A 865 2.19 21.58 6.31
CA ALA A 865 3.26 22.14 7.12
C ALA A 865 4.32 21.07 7.42
N LYS A 866 5.56 21.24 6.93
CA LYS A 866 6.62 20.23 7.01
C LYS A 866 7.97 20.80 7.51
N HIS A 867 8.89 20.05 8.13
CA HIS A 867 8.80 18.66 8.58
C HIS A 867 8.84 18.65 10.13
N PHE A 868 7.85 18.00 10.74
CA PHE A 868 7.57 18.02 12.18
C PHE A 868 8.42 16.94 12.89
N VAL A 869 9.37 17.26 13.75
CA VAL A 869 9.84 18.60 14.16
C VAL A 869 11.33 18.52 14.53
N GLY A 870 12.04 19.64 14.40
CA GLY A 870 13.47 19.72 14.73
C GLY A 870 14.42 19.40 13.57
N ASP A 871 13.91 19.21 12.35
CA ASP A 871 14.70 18.87 11.14
C ASP A 871 15.83 19.88 10.85
N GLY A 872 15.58 21.16 11.10
CA GLY A 872 16.59 22.23 10.96
C GLY A 872 17.51 22.43 12.17
N GLY A 873 17.35 21.65 13.24
CA GLY A 873 18.17 21.71 14.46
C GLY A 873 19.21 20.59 14.57
N THR A 874 19.46 19.84 13.50
CA THR A 874 20.28 18.61 13.57
C THR A 874 21.72 18.88 13.95
N THR A 875 22.30 17.96 14.72
CA THR A 875 23.67 18.08 15.22
C THR A 875 24.67 18.20 14.06
N LYS A 876 25.39 19.34 14.01
CA LYS A 876 26.34 19.75 12.96
C LYS A 876 25.70 20.01 11.57
N GLY A 877 24.39 20.21 11.50
CA GLY A 877 23.68 20.44 10.24
C GLY A 877 23.82 19.27 9.27
N ILE A 878 23.44 18.08 9.72
CA ILE A 878 23.45 16.84 8.93
C ILE A 878 22.00 16.39 8.74
N ASN A 879 21.61 16.10 7.51
CA ASN A 879 20.25 15.70 7.17
C ASN A 879 19.85 14.39 7.85
N GLU A 880 18.59 14.27 8.28
CA GLU A 880 18.00 13.10 8.98
C GLU A 880 18.67 12.66 10.30
N ASN A 881 19.66 13.43 10.77
CA ASN A 881 20.47 13.12 11.96
C ASN A 881 19.69 13.41 13.26
N ASN A 882 20.37 13.33 14.40
CA ASN A 882 19.80 13.63 15.70
C ASN A 882 19.88 15.14 16.05
N THR A 883 18.73 15.73 16.38
CA THR A 883 18.60 17.04 17.00
C THR A 883 18.61 16.85 18.52
N VAL A 884 19.63 17.41 19.18
CA VAL A 884 19.81 17.32 20.65
C VAL A 884 19.45 18.67 21.26
N ILE A 885 18.32 18.72 21.97
CA ILE A 885 17.75 19.97 22.49
C ILE A 885 16.87 19.70 23.72
N ASP A 886 16.83 20.63 24.66
CA ASP A 886 15.94 20.54 25.81
C ASP A 886 14.48 20.88 25.45
N ARG A 887 13.58 20.75 26.43
CA ARG A 887 12.16 21.06 26.22
C ARG A 887 11.92 22.55 25.98
N HIS A 888 12.73 23.44 26.56
CA HIS A 888 12.54 24.88 26.40
C HIS A 888 12.87 25.30 24.97
N GLY A 889 14.05 24.97 24.46
CA GLY A 889 14.50 25.26 23.10
C GLY A 889 13.62 24.63 22.02
N LEU A 890 13.13 23.41 22.22
CA LEU A 890 12.17 22.80 21.30
C LEU A 890 10.88 23.63 21.16
N LEU A 891 10.33 24.07 22.30
CA LEU A 891 9.07 24.81 22.35
C LEU A 891 9.22 26.27 21.91
N SER A 892 10.36 26.91 22.15
CA SER A 892 10.63 28.31 21.77
C SER A 892 11.14 28.48 20.34
N ILE A 893 11.89 27.51 19.79
CA ILE A 893 12.49 27.62 18.45
C ILE A 893 11.64 26.87 17.40
N HIS A 894 11.39 25.58 17.58
CA HIS A 894 10.90 24.73 16.47
C HIS A 894 9.38 24.51 16.43
N MET A 895 8.67 24.70 17.54
CA MET A 895 7.20 24.59 17.60
C MET A 895 6.37 25.82 17.16
N PRO A 896 6.80 27.10 17.33
CA PRO A 896 5.89 28.24 17.19
C PRO A 896 5.23 28.40 15.81
N ALA A 897 5.89 27.97 14.73
CA ALA A 897 5.34 28.01 13.37
C ALA A 897 4.22 26.98 13.15
N TYR A 898 4.27 25.83 13.84
CA TYR A 898 3.19 24.82 13.77
C TYR A 898 1.91 25.33 14.44
N ASP A 899 2.00 26.02 15.59
CA ASP A 899 0.80 26.57 16.24
C ASP A 899 0.12 27.63 15.38
N ASN A 900 0.88 28.50 14.70
CA ASN A 900 0.35 29.49 13.76
C ASN A 900 -0.33 28.81 12.54
N SER A 901 0.30 27.78 11.98
CA SER A 901 -0.25 26.97 10.89
C SER A 901 -1.58 26.30 11.27
N ILE A 902 -1.70 25.84 12.52
CA ILE A 902 -2.90 25.19 13.07
C ILE A 902 -4.01 26.20 13.38
N ILE A 903 -3.66 27.45 13.72
CA ILE A 903 -4.63 28.57 13.80
C ILE A 903 -5.20 28.89 12.41
N LYS A 904 -4.34 28.90 11.38
CA LYS A 904 -4.70 29.12 9.96
C LYS A 904 -5.41 27.94 9.27
N GLY A 905 -5.72 26.87 10.01
CA GLY A 905 -6.44 25.72 9.47
C GLY A 905 -5.67 24.92 8.43
N VAL A 906 -4.35 24.76 8.57
CA VAL A 906 -3.55 23.90 7.69
C VAL A 906 -4.16 22.50 7.56
N ALA A 907 -4.23 21.96 6.33
CA ALA A 907 -4.87 20.68 6.06
C ALA A 907 -4.06 19.50 6.59
N THR A 908 -2.74 19.52 6.44
CA THR A 908 -1.86 18.39 6.81
C THR A 908 -0.55 18.85 7.48
N VAL A 909 0.14 17.91 8.13
CA VAL A 909 1.47 18.10 8.73
C VAL A 909 2.34 16.89 8.42
N MET A 910 3.53 17.07 7.84
CA MET A 910 4.44 15.96 7.53
C MET A 910 5.47 15.74 8.64
N VAL A 911 5.78 14.49 8.98
CA VAL A 911 6.76 14.12 10.03
C VAL A 911 8.17 13.97 9.46
N SER A 912 9.15 14.57 10.14
CA SER A 912 10.59 14.58 9.81
C SER A 912 11.27 13.22 9.98
N TYR A 913 12.26 12.90 9.15
CA TYR A 913 13.16 11.75 9.31
C TYR A 913 14.10 11.85 10.51
N SER A 914 14.35 13.06 11.00
CA SER A 914 15.37 13.34 12.01
C SER A 914 15.01 12.68 13.35
N SER A 915 16.03 12.31 14.12
CA SER A 915 15.82 11.92 15.52
C SER A 915 15.75 13.17 16.39
N LEU A 916 14.96 13.12 17.46
CA LEU A 916 14.99 14.11 18.52
C LEU A 916 15.42 13.42 19.82
N ASN A 917 16.54 13.86 20.40
CA ASN A 917 17.14 13.27 21.61
C ASN A 917 17.29 11.73 21.52
N GLY A 918 17.59 11.21 20.33
CA GLY A 918 17.77 9.79 20.03
C GLY A 918 16.53 9.09 19.45
N VAL A 919 15.32 9.64 19.62
CA VAL A 919 14.07 9.01 19.16
C VAL A 919 13.70 9.52 17.76
N LYS A 920 13.61 8.62 16.77
CA LYS A 920 13.16 8.96 15.40
C LYS A 920 11.78 9.61 15.42
N MET A 921 11.61 10.75 14.74
CA MET A 921 10.37 11.53 14.82
C MET A 921 9.15 10.78 14.29
N HIS A 922 9.28 9.91 13.29
CA HIS A 922 8.20 9.00 12.86
C HIS A 922 7.69 8.09 13.97
N ALA A 923 8.52 7.71 14.94
CA ALA A 923 8.15 6.92 16.13
C ALA A 923 7.82 7.76 17.37
N ASN A 924 7.93 9.10 17.32
CA ASN A 924 7.85 9.97 18.49
C ASN A 924 6.40 10.31 18.89
N ARG A 925 5.77 9.38 19.61
CA ARG A 925 4.37 9.49 20.05
C ARG A 925 4.06 10.72 20.91
N ASP A 926 4.98 11.13 21.77
CA ASP A 926 4.71 12.19 22.73
C ASP A 926 4.73 13.58 22.07
N LEU A 927 5.40 13.73 20.92
CA LEU A 927 5.29 14.93 20.11
C LEU A 927 4.17 14.83 19.06
N VAL A 928 4.06 13.73 18.31
CA VAL A 928 3.09 13.61 17.21
C VAL A 928 1.64 13.46 17.75
N THR A 929 1.40 12.59 18.73
CA THR A 929 0.09 12.46 19.39
C THR A 929 -0.02 13.35 20.63
N GLY A 930 1.00 13.36 21.49
CA GLY A 930 0.96 14.10 22.76
C GLY A 930 0.93 15.61 22.59
N PHE A 931 1.78 16.17 21.72
CA PHE A 931 1.87 17.63 21.53
C PHE A 931 1.01 18.13 20.37
N LEU A 932 1.28 17.71 19.14
CA LEU A 932 0.61 18.22 17.93
C LEU A 932 -0.91 17.98 17.94
N LYS A 933 -1.34 16.73 18.19
CA LYS A 933 -2.77 16.39 18.14
C LYS A 933 -3.56 16.79 19.38
N LYS A 934 -2.99 16.64 20.58
CA LYS A 934 -3.69 16.94 21.85
C LYS A 934 -3.47 18.38 22.32
N THR A 935 -2.22 18.81 22.50
CA THR A 935 -1.90 20.16 23.02
C THR A 935 -2.22 21.27 22.01
N LEU A 936 -1.75 21.18 20.77
CA LEU A 936 -2.05 22.17 19.73
C LEU A 936 -3.45 21.99 19.11
N ARG A 937 -4.13 20.88 19.44
CA ARG A 937 -5.51 20.51 19.02
C ARG A 937 -5.71 20.30 17.51
N PHE A 938 -4.65 20.05 16.74
CA PHE A 938 -4.70 19.81 15.30
C PHE A 938 -5.73 18.73 14.91
N ARG A 939 -6.58 19.01 13.90
CA ARG A 939 -7.65 18.11 13.37
C ARG A 939 -7.54 17.82 11.86
N GLY A 940 -6.51 18.35 11.19
CA GLY A 940 -6.05 17.85 9.89
C GLY A 940 -5.28 16.53 10.04
N PHE A 941 -4.71 15.98 8.96
CA PHE A 941 -4.03 14.68 9.00
C PHE A 941 -2.49 14.81 9.02
N VAL A 942 -1.84 13.95 9.78
CA VAL A 942 -0.38 13.83 9.84
C VAL A 942 0.11 12.86 8.77
N ILE A 943 1.09 13.22 7.95
CA ILE A 943 1.66 12.36 6.91
C ILE A 943 3.11 11.98 7.23
N SER A 944 3.59 10.80 6.81
CA SER A 944 5.04 10.53 6.80
C SER A 944 5.73 11.22 5.63
N ASP A 945 7.00 11.56 5.79
CA ASP A 945 7.93 11.73 4.66
C ASP A 945 8.14 10.41 3.88
N TYR A 946 8.79 10.49 2.71
CA TYR A 946 8.98 9.44 1.70
C TYR A 946 9.77 8.23 2.24
N GLN A 947 9.10 7.08 2.42
CA GLN A 947 9.68 5.92 3.13
C GLN A 947 10.19 6.26 4.54
N GLY A 948 9.62 7.28 5.19
CA GLY A 948 10.05 7.71 6.52
C GLY A 948 9.82 6.66 7.60
N ILE A 949 8.82 5.80 7.42
CA ILE A 949 8.59 4.64 8.30
C ILE A 949 9.71 3.61 8.16
N ASP A 950 10.15 3.27 6.95
CA ASP A 950 11.24 2.32 6.71
C ASP A 950 12.52 2.68 7.49
N ARG A 951 12.77 3.99 7.72
CA ARG A 951 13.96 4.53 8.41
C ARG A 951 13.83 4.59 9.94
N ILE A 952 12.80 3.97 10.53
CA ILE A 952 12.67 3.81 12.00
C ILE A 952 13.68 2.77 12.54
N THR A 953 14.03 1.75 11.75
CA THR A 953 15.03 0.72 12.11
C THR A 953 16.38 0.98 11.47
N TYR A 954 17.45 0.38 12.04
CA TYR A 954 18.76 0.31 11.40
C TYR A 954 19.23 -1.15 11.23
N PRO A 955 19.59 -1.61 10.02
CA PRO A 955 19.43 -0.90 8.75
C PRO A 955 17.94 -0.60 8.45
N PRO A 956 17.64 0.32 7.52
CA PRO A 956 16.26 0.62 7.12
C PRO A 956 15.51 -0.66 6.74
N HIS A 957 14.21 -0.70 7.04
CA HIS A 957 13.29 -1.80 6.72
C HIS A 957 13.61 -3.15 7.44
N ALA A 958 14.66 -3.25 8.26
CA ALA A 958 15.09 -4.49 8.93
C ALA A 958 14.06 -5.13 9.90
N ASN A 959 13.08 -4.37 10.38
CA ASN A 959 11.90 -4.89 11.07
C ASN A 959 10.70 -3.99 10.71
N TYR A 960 10.20 -4.16 9.49
CA TYR A 960 9.22 -3.25 8.91
C TYR A 960 7.89 -3.24 9.69
N THR A 961 7.41 -4.40 10.16
CA THR A 961 6.23 -4.51 11.04
C THR A 961 6.38 -3.68 12.32
N TYR A 962 7.56 -3.67 12.97
CA TYR A 962 7.82 -2.75 14.09
C TYR A 962 7.81 -1.28 13.66
N SER A 963 8.37 -0.96 12.49
CA SER A 963 8.37 0.41 11.96
C SER A 963 6.95 0.92 11.70
N VAL A 964 6.10 0.14 11.01
CA VAL A 964 4.69 0.48 10.74
C VAL A 964 3.92 0.67 12.04
N LEU A 965 4.16 -0.20 13.02
CA LEU A 965 3.59 -0.11 14.37
C LEU A 965 3.97 1.20 15.05
N ALA A 966 5.27 1.45 15.19
CA ALA A 966 5.80 2.64 15.85
C ALA A 966 5.32 3.91 15.15
N GLY A 967 5.30 3.93 13.81
CA GLY A 967 4.84 5.04 12.99
C GLY A 967 3.38 5.43 13.23
N VAL A 968 2.46 4.49 13.09
CA VAL A 968 1.04 4.82 13.22
C VAL A 968 0.65 5.03 14.68
N ASN A 969 1.27 4.33 15.64
CA ASN A 969 1.08 4.62 17.08
C ASN A 969 1.66 5.96 17.53
N ALA A 970 2.73 6.43 16.91
CA ALA A 970 3.23 7.77 17.17
C ALA A 970 2.18 8.82 16.84
N GLY A 971 1.49 8.63 15.72
CA GLY A 971 0.32 9.41 15.34
C GLY A 971 0.19 9.70 13.85
N ILE A 972 1.00 9.05 12.99
CA ILE A 972 0.97 9.25 11.52
C ILE A 972 -0.35 8.73 10.95
N ASP A 973 -1.11 9.61 10.29
CA ASP A 973 -2.44 9.35 9.72
C ASP A 973 -2.40 8.89 8.27
N MET A 974 -1.41 9.32 7.48
CA MET A 974 -1.18 8.87 6.11
C MET A 974 0.30 8.53 5.96
N VAL A 975 0.63 7.47 5.24
CA VAL A 975 2.01 7.01 5.05
C VAL A 975 2.36 7.09 3.59
N MET A 976 3.43 7.83 3.31
CA MET A 976 4.06 7.94 2.02
C MET A 976 4.94 6.71 1.80
N ILE A 977 4.34 5.69 1.19
CA ILE A 977 4.96 4.39 0.91
C ILE A 977 4.98 4.17 -0.62
N PRO A 978 6.05 4.60 -1.31
CA PRO A 978 6.05 4.78 -2.76
C PRO A 978 5.78 3.50 -3.55
N PHE A 979 6.38 2.37 -3.15
CA PHE A 979 6.43 1.14 -3.96
C PHE A 979 5.90 -0.09 -3.21
N THR A 980 6.32 -0.29 -1.96
CA THR A 980 5.92 -1.38 -1.05
C THR A 980 4.59 -1.08 -0.35
N TYR A 981 3.64 -0.47 -1.07
CA TYR A 981 2.37 -0.04 -0.50
C TYR A 981 1.45 -1.19 -0.08
N LYS A 982 1.55 -2.35 -0.74
CA LYS A 982 0.87 -3.58 -0.30
C LYS A 982 1.40 -3.97 1.07
N GLU A 983 2.70 -4.22 1.18
CA GLU A 983 3.39 -4.53 2.43
C GLU A 983 3.02 -3.57 3.59
N PHE A 984 2.96 -2.26 3.35
CA PHE A 984 2.46 -1.31 4.36
C PHE A 984 0.97 -1.47 4.69
N ILE A 985 0.10 -1.66 3.68
CA ILE A 985 -1.29 -2.03 3.94
C ILE A 985 -1.25 -3.25 4.83
N ASP A 986 -0.66 -4.35 4.39
CA ASP A 986 -0.74 -5.69 4.98
C ASP A 986 -0.16 -5.73 6.41
N ASP A 987 0.98 -5.08 6.66
CA ASP A 987 1.53 -4.86 8.01
C ASP A 987 0.60 -4.01 8.86
N LEU A 988 0.20 -2.81 8.40
CA LEU A 988 -0.71 -1.97 9.18
C LEU A 988 -2.04 -2.69 9.41
N THR A 989 -2.43 -3.52 8.46
CA THR A 989 -3.67 -4.26 8.43
C THR A 989 -3.61 -5.33 9.51
N SER A 990 -2.50 -6.06 9.65
CA SER A 990 -2.20 -6.93 10.79
C SER A 990 -1.99 -6.22 12.15
N LEU A 991 -1.24 -5.11 12.17
CA LEU A 991 -0.93 -4.40 13.41
C LEU A 991 -2.17 -3.73 14.01
N VAL A 992 -2.97 -3.14 13.15
CA VAL A 992 -4.30 -2.66 13.51
C VAL A 992 -5.14 -3.85 13.91
N LYS A 993 -5.21 -4.93 13.13
CA LYS A 993 -5.91 -6.22 13.41
C LYS A 993 -5.80 -6.73 14.82
N ASN A 994 -4.61 -6.55 15.37
CA ASN A 994 -4.22 -7.09 16.65
C ASN A 994 -4.16 -6.00 17.70
N ASN A 995 -4.71 -4.82 17.43
CA ASN A 995 -4.79 -3.65 18.33
C ASN A 995 -3.41 -3.15 18.76
N PHE A 996 -2.33 -3.63 18.13
CA PHE A 996 -1.04 -3.00 18.26
C PHE A 996 -1.19 -1.52 17.88
N VAL A 997 -2.10 -1.17 16.94
CA VAL A 997 -2.46 0.21 16.55
C VAL A 997 -3.96 0.57 16.82
N PRO A 998 -4.30 1.52 17.75
CA PRO A 998 -5.66 2.03 18.22
C PRO A 998 -6.87 2.08 17.17
N MET A 999 -8.25 2.13 17.24
CA MET A 999 -9.44 2.43 18.11
C MET A 999 -10.07 3.73 17.58
N SER A 1000 -10.27 4.75 18.38
CA SER A 1000 -9.16 5.64 18.64
C SER A 1000 -8.31 5.95 17.39
N ARG A 1001 -7.23 5.22 17.10
CA ARG A 1001 -6.15 5.65 16.20
C ARG A 1001 -6.47 5.60 14.70
N ILE A 1002 -6.92 4.50 14.09
CA ILE A 1002 -7.29 4.53 12.65
C ILE A 1002 -8.59 5.32 12.38
N ASN A 1003 -9.49 5.42 13.38
CA ASN A 1003 -10.57 6.39 13.31
C ASN A 1003 -10.05 7.82 13.27
N ASP A 1004 -9.18 8.21 14.20
CA ASP A 1004 -8.56 9.53 14.25
C ASP A 1004 -7.86 9.82 12.91
N ALA A 1005 -7.11 8.86 12.35
CA ALA A 1005 -6.48 8.98 11.05
C ALA A 1005 -7.46 9.29 9.92
N VAL A 1006 -8.47 8.44 9.71
CA VAL A 1006 -9.30 8.60 8.51
C VAL A 1006 -10.45 9.58 8.70
N GLU A 1007 -10.86 9.89 9.94
CA GLU A 1007 -11.72 11.06 10.19
C GLU A 1007 -10.98 12.34 9.77
N ARG A 1008 -9.67 12.44 10.00
CA ARG A 1008 -8.85 13.57 9.52
C ARG A 1008 -8.67 13.56 8.00
N ILE A 1009 -8.32 12.43 7.41
CA ILE A 1009 -8.13 12.32 5.95
C ILE A 1009 -9.42 12.67 5.20
N LEU A 1010 -10.56 12.10 5.60
CA LEU A 1010 -11.84 12.43 4.98
C LEU A 1010 -12.25 13.89 5.24
N ARG A 1011 -12.01 14.43 6.45
CA ARG A 1011 -12.27 15.85 6.73
C ARG A 1011 -11.54 16.74 5.74
N VAL A 1012 -10.27 16.43 5.47
CA VAL A 1012 -9.46 17.10 4.44
C VAL A 1012 -10.08 16.90 3.05
N LYS A 1013 -10.39 15.66 2.62
CA LYS A 1013 -11.05 15.39 1.32
C LYS A 1013 -12.38 16.14 1.12
N PHE A 1014 -13.18 16.30 2.17
CA PHE A 1014 -14.44 17.06 2.11
C PHE A 1014 -14.24 18.58 2.07
N VAL A 1015 -13.32 19.17 2.85
CA VAL A 1015 -13.07 20.63 2.74
C VAL A 1015 -12.40 21.00 1.42
N MET A 1016 -11.62 20.09 0.83
CA MET A 1016 -11.10 20.22 -0.54
C MET A 1016 -12.18 20.13 -1.63
N GLY A 1017 -13.46 19.90 -1.29
CA GLY A 1017 -14.57 19.82 -2.26
C GLY A 1017 -14.49 18.63 -3.23
N LEU A 1018 -13.69 17.61 -2.92
CA LEU A 1018 -13.41 16.50 -3.85
C LEU A 1018 -14.62 15.57 -4.07
N PHE A 1019 -15.64 15.61 -3.21
CA PHE A 1019 -16.87 14.81 -3.40
C PHE A 1019 -17.84 15.46 -4.38
N GLU A 1020 -17.75 16.78 -4.52
CA GLU A 1020 -18.53 17.62 -5.44
C GLU A 1020 -17.82 17.77 -6.79
N ASN A 1021 -16.50 18.00 -6.75
CA ASN A 1021 -15.65 18.26 -7.92
C ASN A 1021 -14.42 17.33 -7.90
N PRO A 1022 -14.60 15.99 -8.06
CA PRO A 1022 -13.48 15.05 -8.00
C PRO A 1022 -12.52 15.20 -9.18
N LEU A 1023 -13.03 15.47 -10.38
CA LEU A 1023 -12.23 15.53 -11.61
C LEU A 1023 -11.50 16.87 -11.73
N ALA A 1024 -10.34 16.82 -12.39
CA ALA A 1024 -9.54 17.95 -12.78
C ALA A 1024 -10.21 18.76 -13.91
N ASP A 1025 -10.01 20.09 -13.90
CA ASP A 1025 -10.71 21.02 -14.77
C ASP A 1025 -9.84 21.54 -15.92
N TYR A 1026 -10.16 21.12 -17.14
CA TYR A 1026 -9.46 21.54 -18.37
C TYR A 1026 -9.54 23.06 -18.63
N SER A 1027 -10.47 23.81 -18.03
CA SER A 1027 -10.49 25.28 -18.17
C SER A 1027 -9.31 25.98 -17.48
N LEU A 1028 -8.61 25.29 -16.56
CA LEU A 1028 -7.47 25.84 -15.81
C LEU A 1028 -6.12 25.61 -16.48
N VAL A 1029 -6.00 24.78 -17.52
CA VAL A 1029 -4.68 24.41 -18.11
C VAL A 1029 -3.84 25.59 -18.59
N ASN A 1030 -4.50 26.67 -19.03
CA ASN A 1030 -3.88 27.92 -19.47
C ASN A 1030 -3.36 28.82 -18.32
N GLN A 1031 -3.52 28.40 -17.05
CA GLN A 1031 -3.06 29.15 -15.87
C GLN A 1031 -1.62 28.80 -15.44
N ILE A 1032 -0.94 27.88 -16.15
CA ILE A 1032 0.48 27.57 -15.94
C ILE A 1032 1.35 28.68 -16.55
N GLY A 1033 2.21 29.32 -15.75
CA GLY A 1033 3.23 30.26 -16.23
C GLY A 1033 2.67 31.59 -16.77
N THR A 1034 1.53 32.06 -16.23
CA THR A 1034 0.90 33.31 -16.69
C THR A 1034 1.82 34.52 -16.50
N GLN A 1035 1.62 35.58 -17.30
CA GLN A 1035 2.41 36.81 -17.09
C GLN A 1035 2.18 37.41 -15.70
N GLU A 1036 0.96 37.30 -15.15
CA GLU A 1036 0.64 37.77 -13.79
C GLU A 1036 1.44 37.01 -12.72
N HIS A 1037 1.51 35.68 -12.80
CA HIS A 1037 2.33 34.88 -11.89
C HIS A 1037 3.82 35.21 -12.02
N ARG A 1038 4.32 35.46 -13.25
CA ARG A 1038 5.71 35.85 -13.47
C ARG A 1038 6.04 37.27 -12.98
N GLU A 1039 5.16 38.25 -13.15
CA GLU A 1039 5.36 39.59 -12.55
C GLU A 1039 5.30 39.54 -11.01
N LEU A 1040 4.50 38.62 -10.43
CA LEU A 1040 4.49 38.35 -8.98
C LEU A 1040 5.79 37.65 -8.53
N ALA A 1041 6.32 36.69 -9.28
CA ALA A 1041 7.61 36.09 -9.00
C ALA A 1041 8.74 37.13 -9.10
N ARG A 1042 8.69 38.02 -10.10
CA ARG A 1042 9.59 39.18 -10.24
C ARG A 1042 9.45 40.19 -9.09
N GLU A 1043 8.25 40.42 -8.54
CA GLU A 1043 8.04 41.16 -7.29
C GLU A 1043 8.73 40.46 -6.10
N ALA A 1044 8.57 39.14 -6.00
CA ALA A 1044 9.19 38.34 -4.96
C ALA A 1044 10.72 38.38 -5.03
N VAL A 1045 11.29 38.27 -6.23
CA VAL A 1045 12.74 38.42 -6.46
C VAL A 1045 13.18 39.78 -5.94
N ARG A 1046 12.67 40.90 -6.47
CA ARG A 1046 13.06 42.28 -6.06
C ARG A 1046 13.07 42.49 -4.54
N LYS A 1047 12.04 41.99 -3.84
CA LYS A 1047 11.93 42.09 -2.38
C LYS A 1047 12.82 41.12 -1.61
N SER A 1048 13.19 39.97 -2.18
CA SER A 1048 13.99 38.93 -1.50
C SER A 1048 15.49 39.26 -1.48
N LEU A 1049 15.99 40.03 -2.43
CA LEU A 1049 17.41 40.34 -2.57
C LEU A 1049 17.91 41.23 -1.42
N VAL A 1050 19.06 40.85 -0.86
CA VAL A 1050 19.68 41.55 0.27
C VAL A 1050 21.01 42.16 -0.16
N LEU A 1051 21.12 43.48 -0.11
CA LEU A 1051 22.36 44.21 -0.39
C LEU A 1051 23.23 44.23 0.87
N LEU A 1052 24.41 43.60 0.81
CA LEU A 1052 25.32 43.40 1.94
C LEU A 1052 26.50 44.38 1.96
N LYS A 1053 26.95 44.86 0.80
CA LYS A 1053 27.95 45.92 0.65
C LYS A 1053 27.56 46.81 -0.53
N ASN A 1054 27.87 48.10 -0.48
CA ASN A 1054 27.66 49.05 -1.58
C ASN A 1054 28.61 50.25 -1.41
N GLY A 1055 29.84 50.11 -1.88
CA GLY A 1055 30.96 51.01 -1.54
C GLY A 1055 31.70 50.59 -0.27
N GLU A 1056 32.79 51.28 0.06
CA GLU A 1056 33.61 50.98 1.25
C GLU A 1056 32.93 51.39 2.56
N ASN A 1057 32.38 52.61 2.62
CA ASN A 1057 31.74 53.17 3.84
C ASN A 1057 30.26 53.54 3.65
N GLY A 1058 29.71 53.35 2.44
CA GLY A 1058 28.31 53.68 2.09
C GLY A 1058 28.08 55.09 1.50
N ASP A 1059 29.07 55.99 1.63
CA ASP A 1059 29.00 57.34 1.04
C ASP A 1059 29.18 57.37 -0.50
N GLU A 1060 29.93 56.41 -1.06
CA GLU A 1060 30.03 56.16 -2.51
C GLU A 1060 29.35 54.83 -2.90
N PRO A 1061 28.02 54.80 -3.11
CA PRO A 1061 27.33 53.61 -3.58
C PRO A 1061 27.62 53.33 -5.07
N LEU A 1062 27.87 52.05 -5.41
CA LEU A 1062 27.96 51.57 -6.80
C LEU A 1062 26.57 51.22 -7.39
N ILE A 1063 25.66 50.73 -6.54
CA ILE A 1063 24.27 50.44 -6.88
C ILE A 1063 23.39 51.64 -6.52
N PRO A 1064 22.51 52.11 -7.42
CA PRO A 1064 22.16 51.50 -8.70
C PRO A 1064 23.17 51.77 -9.83
N LEU A 1065 23.40 50.75 -10.65
CA LEU A 1065 24.29 50.79 -11.81
C LEU A 1065 23.68 51.65 -12.93
N PRO A 1066 24.48 52.46 -13.66
CA PRO A 1066 23.95 53.30 -14.73
C PRO A 1066 23.58 52.45 -15.96
N LYS A 1067 22.29 52.49 -16.33
CA LYS A 1067 21.71 51.76 -17.48
C LYS A 1067 22.35 52.11 -18.82
N LYS A 1068 22.81 53.35 -19.02
CA LYS A 1068 23.55 53.77 -20.21
C LYS A 1068 25.04 53.77 -19.90
N ALA A 1069 25.76 52.84 -20.52
CA ALA A 1069 27.21 52.70 -20.41
C ALA A 1069 27.80 52.35 -21.79
N SER A 1070 29.10 52.51 -22.00
CA SER A 1070 29.71 52.15 -23.29
C SER A 1070 29.78 50.63 -23.47
N LYS A 1071 30.20 49.92 -22.41
CA LYS A 1071 30.42 48.47 -22.43
C LYS A 1071 30.44 47.92 -21.00
N ILE A 1072 29.72 46.84 -20.73
CA ILE A 1072 29.65 46.23 -19.39
C ILE A 1072 29.99 44.75 -19.44
N LEU A 1073 30.58 44.23 -18.37
CA LEU A 1073 30.90 42.81 -18.23
C LEU A 1073 29.87 42.11 -17.36
N VAL A 1074 29.38 40.96 -17.82
CA VAL A 1074 28.68 39.97 -16.99
C VAL A 1074 29.52 38.70 -16.96
N ALA A 1075 29.77 38.17 -15.77
CA ALA A 1075 30.65 37.03 -15.53
C ALA A 1075 30.07 36.06 -14.49
N GLY A 1076 30.71 34.90 -14.33
CA GLY A 1076 30.35 33.83 -13.41
C GLY A 1076 29.35 32.82 -13.99
N SER A 1077 29.51 31.56 -13.58
CA SER A 1077 28.78 30.37 -14.09
C SER A 1077 27.26 30.37 -13.83
N HIS A 1078 26.76 31.31 -13.02
CA HIS A 1078 25.34 31.40 -12.68
C HIS A 1078 24.63 32.51 -13.46
N ALA A 1079 25.35 33.33 -14.24
CA ALA A 1079 24.77 34.47 -14.96
C ALA A 1079 23.75 34.05 -16.04
N ASP A 1080 24.04 32.99 -16.80
CA ASP A 1080 23.17 32.49 -17.86
C ASP A 1080 22.78 31.02 -17.64
N ASN A 1081 22.38 30.68 -16.40
CA ASN A 1081 22.05 29.32 -16.00
C ASN A 1081 20.77 29.27 -15.15
N LEU A 1082 19.62 29.11 -15.81
CA LEU A 1082 18.29 29.08 -15.20
C LEU A 1082 18.16 27.95 -14.16
N GLY A 1083 18.79 26.80 -14.41
CA GLY A 1083 18.85 25.69 -13.47
C GLY A 1083 19.54 26.04 -12.14
N PHE A 1084 20.70 26.71 -12.21
CA PHE A 1084 21.40 27.18 -11.01
C PHE A 1084 20.63 28.34 -10.33
N GLN A 1085 19.95 29.18 -11.11
CA GLN A 1085 19.09 30.26 -10.62
C GLN A 1085 17.87 29.74 -9.80
N CYS A 1086 17.32 28.59 -10.16
CA CYS A 1086 16.21 27.96 -9.44
C CYS A 1086 16.67 27.04 -8.29
N GLY A 1087 17.79 26.33 -8.45
CA GLY A 1087 18.35 25.44 -7.43
C GLY A 1087 17.65 24.07 -7.33
N GLY A 1088 17.73 23.46 -6.14
CA GLY A 1088 17.10 22.17 -5.82
C GLY A 1088 15.58 22.22 -5.89
N TRP A 1089 14.94 21.04 -5.90
CA TRP A 1089 13.49 20.90 -6.12
C TRP A 1089 12.97 21.57 -7.40
N THR A 1090 13.73 21.59 -8.50
CA THR A 1090 13.29 22.19 -9.78
C THR A 1090 13.31 21.16 -10.91
N ILE A 1091 12.12 20.74 -11.37
CA ILE A 1091 11.82 19.66 -12.34
C ILE A 1091 12.25 18.25 -11.87
N THR A 1092 13.43 18.13 -11.28
CA THR A 1092 13.95 16.93 -10.61
C THR A 1092 14.18 17.22 -9.13
N TRP A 1093 14.21 16.16 -8.30
CA TRP A 1093 14.45 16.25 -6.85
C TRP A 1093 15.68 17.10 -6.49
N GLN A 1094 16.82 16.79 -7.10
CA GLN A 1094 18.10 17.47 -6.86
C GLN A 1094 18.27 18.78 -7.66
N GLY A 1095 17.31 19.13 -8.52
CA GLY A 1095 17.49 20.11 -9.59
C GLY A 1095 18.51 19.66 -10.63
N GLN A 1096 18.75 20.52 -11.63
CA GLN A 1096 19.72 20.30 -12.71
C GLN A 1096 20.16 21.65 -13.31
N GLY A 1097 21.36 21.75 -13.85
CA GLY A 1097 21.87 22.96 -14.50
C GLY A 1097 21.35 23.17 -15.92
N GLY A 1098 21.58 24.38 -16.45
CA GLY A 1098 21.29 24.76 -17.83
C GLY A 1098 19.94 25.45 -18.05
N ASN A 1099 19.69 25.87 -19.29
CA ASN A 1099 18.57 26.76 -19.64
C ASN A 1099 17.35 26.05 -20.25
N ASN A 1100 17.45 24.77 -20.60
CA ASN A 1100 16.34 24.02 -21.22
C ASN A 1100 15.44 23.30 -20.19
N ILE A 1101 15.50 23.70 -18.91
CA ILE A 1101 14.80 23.01 -17.82
C ILE A 1101 13.30 23.36 -17.73
N THR A 1102 12.95 24.64 -17.95
CA THR A 1102 11.58 25.16 -17.93
C THR A 1102 11.56 26.48 -18.73
N LYS A 1103 10.57 27.35 -18.56
CA LYS A 1103 10.56 28.72 -19.10
C LYS A 1103 10.83 29.73 -17.99
N GLY A 1104 11.64 30.75 -18.30
CA GLY A 1104 12.07 31.79 -17.37
C GLY A 1104 13.07 32.74 -18.04
N THR A 1105 13.58 33.69 -17.28
CA THR A 1105 14.56 34.70 -17.70
C THR A 1105 15.84 34.54 -16.86
N THR A 1106 16.97 34.30 -17.52
CA THR A 1106 18.28 34.27 -16.85
C THR A 1106 18.73 35.68 -16.45
N ILE A 1107 19.55 35.82 -15.41
CA ILE A 1107 20.11 37.12 -14.97
C ILE A 1107 20.86 37.83 -16.11
N LEU A 1108 21.59 37.12 -16.97
CA LEU A 1108 22.22 37.69 -18.16
C LEU A 1108 21.19 38.26 -19.15
N SER A 1109 20.09 37.54 -19.38
CA SER A 1109 19.01 38.00 -20.26
C SER A 1109 18.31 39.23 -19.68
N ALA A 1110 18.04 39.22 -18.37
CA ALA A 1110 17.51 40.36 -17.63
C ALA A 1110 18.39 41.61 -17.73
N ILE A 1111 19.70 41.46 -17.54
CA ILE A 1111 20.67 42.56 -17.69
C ILE A 1111 20.60 43.16 -19.10
N LYS A 1112 20.60 42.32 -20.15
CA LYS A 1112 20.45 42.76 -21.55
C LYS A 1112 19.14 43.50 -21.81
N ASN A 1113 18.05 43.12 -21.13
CA ASN A 1113 16.74 43.77 -21.26
C ASN A 1113 16.64 45.11 -20.51
N SER A 1114 17.53 45.39 -19.55
CA SER A 1114 17.39 46.49 -18.59
C SER A 1114 18.32 47.69 -18.85
N VAL A 1115 19.38 47.47 -19.63
CA VAL A 1115 20.31 48.53 -20.06
C VAL A 1115 19.78 49.29 -21.28
N ASP A 1116 20.35 50.46 -21.55
CA ASP A 1116 20.14 51.19 -22.80
C ASP A 1116 20.60 50.32 -23.99
N LYS A 1117 19.83 50.31 -25.08
CA LYS A 1117 20.11 49.59 -26.34
C LYS A 1117 21.52 49.85 -26.92
N ASP A 1118 22.11 51.00 -26.63
CA ASP A 1118 23.45 51.40 -27.09
C ASP A 1118 24.56 50.77 -26.21
N THR A 1119 24.22 50.18 -25.06
CA THR A 1119 25.15 49.61 -24.08
C THR A 1119 25.60 48.20 -24.46
N LYS A 1120 26.90 48.03 -24.72
CA LYS A 1120 27.45 46.72 -25.11
C LYS A 1120 27.62 45.78 -23.92
N VAL A 1121 26.64 44.94 -23.65
CA VAL A 1121 26.75 43.83 -22.68
C VAL A 1121 27.64 42.71 -23.24
N VAL A 1122 28.71 42.37 -22.54
CA VAL A 1122 29.59 41.23 -22.84
C VAL A 1122 29.45 40.18 -21.76
N HIS A 1123 29.27 38.91 -22.16
CA HIS A 1123 29.31 37.77 -21.25
C HIS A 1123 30.61 36.98 -21.43
N LYS A 1124 31.36 36.75 -20.36
CA LYS A 1124 32.46 35.77 -20.31
C LYS A 1124 32.46 35.14 -18.92
N GLU A 1125 32.28 33.83 -18.85
CA GLU A 1125 32.02 33.12 -17.59
C GLU A 1125 33.17 33.25 -16.58
N ASN A 1126 34.37 32.83 -16.96
CA ASN A 1126 35.55 32.86 -16.09
C ASN A 1126 36.64 33.71 -16.77
N PRO A 1127 36.58 35.06 -16.66
CA PRO A 1127 37.59 35.96 -17.20
C PRO A 1127 38.82 36.03 -16.30
N ASP A 1128 39.97 36.14 -16.95
CA ASP A 1128 41.25 36.52 -16.38
C ASP A 1128 41.35 38.05 -16.16
N LEU A 1129 42.25 38.46 -15.27
CA LEU A 1129 42.43 39.86 -14.86
C LEU A 1129 42.89 40.78 -16.02
N GLU A 1130 43.69 40.25 -16.95
CA GLU A 1130 44.19 41.00 -18.10
C GLU A 1130 43.04 41.29 -19.08
N TYR A 1131 42.22 40.29 -19.40
CA TYR A 1131 41.03 40.46 -20.22
C TYR A 1131 40.08 41.52 -19.66
N VAL A 1132 39.90 41.59 -18.34
CA VAL A 1132 39.04 42.60 -17.69
C VAL A 1132 39.61 44.00 -17.91
N LYS A 1133 40.91 44.22 -17.63
CA LYS A 1133 41.57 45.52 -17.77
C LYS A 1133 41.66 45.99 -19.22
N SER A 1134 42.07 45.11 -20.14
CA SER A 1134 42.32 45.44 -21.55
C SER A 1134 41.04 45.63 -22.40
N ASN A 1135 39.85 45.55 -21.80
CA ASN A 1135 38.58 45.64 -22.53
C ASN A 1135 37.79 46.94 -22.34
N ASN A 1136 38.22 47.89 -21.51
CA ASN A 1136 37.52 49.17 -21.26
C ASN A 1136 36.03 48.98 -20.92
N PHE A 1137 35.75 48.11 -19.94
CA PHE A 1137 34.42 48.02 -19.33
C PHE A 1137 34.14 49.26 -18.45
N SER A 1138 32.86 49.60 -18.25
CA SER A 1138 32.44 50.69 -17.34
C SER A 1138 32.23 50.19 -15.89
N TYR A 1139 31.75 48.95 -15.75
CA TYR A 1139 31.62 48.20 -14.49
C TYR A 1139 31.38 46.71 -14.83
N ALA A 1140 31.38 45.84 -13.81
CA ALA A 1140 31.10 44.42 -13.97
C ALA A 1140 30.03 43.87 -13.00
N ILE A 1141 29.32 42.83 -13.45
CA ILE A 1141 28.34 42.06 -12.68
C ILE A 1141 28.81 40.60 -12.65
N VAL A 1142 29.19 40.09 -11.49
CA VAL A 1142 29.65 38.71 -11.28
C VAL A 1142 28.52 37.91 -10.62
N VAL A 1143 28.10 36.80 -11.23
CA VAL A 1143 26.99 35.95 -10.75
C VAL A 1143 27.52 34.54 -10.50
N VAL A 1144 27.67 34.18 -9.23
CA VAL A 1144 28.31 32.92 -8.76
C VAL A 1144 27.53 32.34 -7.57
N GLY A 1145 27.77 31.08 -7.21
CA GLY A 1145 26.88 30.43 -6.25
C GLY A 1145 27.14 28.94 -6.00
N GLU A 1146 26.09 28.28 -5.49
CA GLU A 1146 26.02 26.83 -5.31
C GLU A 1146 25.29 26.16 -6.50
N GLU A 1147 25.77 25.00 -6.95
CA GLU A 1147 25.01 24.15 -7.88
C GLU A 1147 23.74 23.57 -7.22
N PRO A 1148 22.72 23.15 -7.99
CA PRO A 1148 21.53 22.49 -7.44
C PRO A 1148 21.83 21.27 -6.56
N TYR A 1149 21.27 21.29 -5.35
CA TYR A 1149 21.25 20.20 -4.37
C TYR A 1149 19.92 20.18 -3.63
N ALA A 1150 19.56 19.01 -3.10
CA ALA A 1150 18.54 18.83 -2.07
C ALA A 1150 19.00 17.79 -1.05
N GLU A 1151 18.53 17.92 0.20
CA GLU A 1151 18.74 16.92 1.26
C GLU A 1151 20.22 16.57 1.46
N THR A 1152 20.56 15.30 1.69
CA THR A 1152 21.90 14.83 2.07
C THR A 1152 22.99 15.14 1.03
N LYS A 1153 22.64 15.38 -0.25
CA LYS A 1153 23.60 15.87 -1.27
C LYS A 1153 24.05 17.32 -0.98
N GLY A 1154 23.23 18.09 -0.27
CA GLY A 1154 23.50 19.46 0.12
C GLY A 1154 24.25 19.63 1.44
N ASP A 1155 24.42 18.57 2.24
CA ASP A 1155 25.13 18.64 3.51
C ASP A 1155 26.60 19.01 3.26
N SER A 1156 27.05 20.15 3.80
CA SER A 1156 28.36 20.71 3.49
C SER A 1156 29.06 21.20 4.75
N LYS A 1157 30.26 20.68 4.99
CA LYS A 1157 31.13 21.12 6.10
C LYS A 1157 31.88 22.42 5.81
N ASN A 1158 31.97 22.80 4.53
CA ASN A 1158 32.89 23.85 4.05
C ASN A 1158 32.18 25.14 3.65
N LEU A 1159 30.94 25.05 3.15
CA LEU A 1159 30.11 26.21 2.75
C LEU A 1159 30.84 27.26 1.89
N THR A 1160 31.65 26.80 0.94
CA THR A 1160 32.39 27.64 -0.03
C THR A 1160 31.68 27.67 -1.39
N ILE A 1161 31.85 28.76 -2.13
CA ILE A 1161 31.59 28.80 -3.59
C ILE A 1161 32.55 27.81 -4.28
N SER A 1162 32.20 27.28 -5.46
CA SER A 1162 33.10 26.46 -6.27
C SER A 1162 34.34 27.25 -6.73
N HIS A 1163 35.47 26.55 -6.96
CA HIS A 1163 36.79 27.18 -7.15
C HIS A 1163 36.80 28.26 -8.25
N ASN A 1164 36.20 27.96 -9.42
CA ASN A 1164 36.10 28.89 -10.55
C ASN A 1164 35.38 30.20 -10.18
N GLY A 1165 34.44 30.16 -9.22
CA GLY A 1165 33.72 31.34 -8.74
C GLY A 1165 34.60 32.28 -7.91
N TYR A 1166 35.53 31.74 -7.09
CA TYR A 1166 36.52 32.54 -6.38
C TYR A 1166 37.46 33.26 -7.35
N ASP A 1167 38.05 32.53 -8.29
CA ASP A 1167 39.00 33.12 -9.24
C ASP A 1167 38.30 34.16 -10.14
N THR A 1168 37.03 33.95 -10.48
CA THR A 1168 36.20 34.93 -11.20
C THR A 1168 35.94 36.20 -10.37
N ILE A 1169 35.55 36.10 -9.09
CA ILE A 1169 35.42 37.28 -8.21
C ILE A 1169 36.74 38.06 -8.19
N LYS A 1170 37.85 37.37 -7.93
CA LYS A 1170 39.18 37.97 -7.79
C LYS A 1170 39.65 38.67 -9.07
N ASN A 1171 39.52 38.00 -10.21
CA ASN A 1171 39.98 38.54 -11.51
C ASN A 1171 39.12 39.70 -12.01
N VAL A 1172 37.80 39.68 -11.77
CA VAL A 1172 36.91 40.75 -12.19
C VAL A 1172 37.03 41.95 -11.25
N CYS A 1173 36.82 41.74 -9.95
CA CYS A 1173 36.75 42.84 -8.99
C CYS A 1173 38.12 43.47 -8.70
N GLY A 1174 39.22 42.70 -8.80
CA GLY A 1174 40.58 43.25 -8.82
C GLY A 1174 40.96 43.98 -10.13
N GLY A 1175 40.06 44.01 -11.12
CA GLY A 1175 40.24 44.65 -12.42
C GLY A 1175 39.35 45.86 -12.67
N ILE A 1176 38.16 45.91 -12.08
CA ILE A 1176 37.17 46.99 -12.26
C ILE A 1176 36.14 46.99 -11.11
N LYS A 1177 35.52 48.15 -10.81
CA LYS A 1177 34.38 48.25 -9.88
C LYS A 1177 33.31 47.19 -10.24
N CYS A 1178 32.95 46.35 -9.26
CA CYS A 1178 32.10 45.17 -9.47
C CYS A 1178 30.93 45.08 -8.48
N VAL A 1179 29.82 44.50 -8.94
CA VAL A 1179 28.86 43.84 -8.04
C VAL A 1179 29.03 42.32 -8.12
N VAL A 1180 29.05 41.65 -6.97
CA VAL A 1180 28.90 40.19 -6.86
C VAL A 1180 27.48 39.85 -6.42
N VAL A 1181 26.80 39.01 -7.20
CA VAL A 1181 25.48 38.45 -6.93
C VAL A 1181 25.64 36.98 -6.58
N VAL A 1182 25.38 36.62 -5.32
CA VAL A 1182 25.56 35.27 -4.78
C VAL A 1182 24.24 34.49 -4.84
N ILE A 1183 24.20 33.48 -5.70
CA ILE A 1183 23.09 32.56 -5.90
C ILE A 1183 23.31 31.33 -4.99
N SER A 1184 22.83 31.40 -3.75
CA SER A 1184 23.01 30.33 -2.77
C SER A 1184 21.74 30.06 -1.98
N GLY A 1185 21.62 28.86 -1.43
CA GLY A 1185 20.52 28.48 -0.53
C GLY A 1185 20.73 28.94 0.92
N ARG A 1186 21.91 29.49 1.22
CA ARG A 1186 22.42 29.73 2.58
C ARG A 1186 23.63 30.68 2.53
N PRO A 1187 24.03 31.28 3.68
CA PRO A 1187 25.29 31.98 3.80
C PRO A 1187 26.48 31.09 3.43
N LEU A 1188 27.49 31.68 2.79
CA LEU A 1188 28.73 31.02 2.36
C LEU A 1188 29.95 31.77 2.92
N VAL A 1189 31.14 31.15 2.90
CA VAL A 1189 32.40 31.82 3.25
C VAL A 1189 32.66 32.95 2.23
N MET A 1190 32.47 34.20 2.67
CA MET A 1190 32.67 35.41 1.84
C MET A 1190 33.77 36.35 2.36
N GLN A 1191 34.17 36.25 3.64
CA GLN A 1191 35.10 37.22 4.24
C GLN A 1191 36.43 37.39 3.47
N PRO A 1192 37.09 36.34 2.95
CA PRO A 1192 38.35 36.49 2.20
C PRO A 1192 38.25 37.28 0.89
N TYR A 1193 37.04 37.69 0.49
CA TYR A 1193 36.74 38.37 -0.77
C TYR A 1193 36.09 39.74 -0.59
N LEU A 1194 35.67 40.12 0.63
CA LEU A 1194 34.89 41.34 0.86
C LEU A 1194 35.62 42.64 0.50
N ASP A 1195 36.94 42.67 0.67
CA ASP A 1195 37.74 43.88 0.45
C ASP A 1195 37.80 44.23 -1.05
N THR A 1196 37.86 43.22 -1.94
CA THR A 1196 37.92 43.45 -3.39
C THR A 1196 36.55 43.69 -4.03
N ILE A 1197 35.44 43.42 -3.35
CA ILE A 1197 34.08 43.55 -3.90
C ILE A 1197 33.51 44.94 -3.55
N ASP A 1198 33.16 45.79 -4.53
CA ASP A 1198 32.51 47.08 -4.23
C ASP A 1198 31.08 46.90 -3.71
N ALA A 1199 30.30 46.03 -4.36
CA ALA A 1199 28.92 45.75 -3.97
C ALA A 1199 28.64 44.25 -3.90
N LEU A 1200 27.95 43.80 -2.85
CA LEU A 1200 27.62 42.38 -2.62
C LEU A 1200 26.11 42.22 -2.44
N VAL A 1201 25.50 41.31 -3.20
CA VAL A 1201 24.07 40.99 -3.15
C VAL A 1201 23.90 39.49 -2.88
N ALA A 1202 23.13 39.15 -1.85
CA ALA A 1202 22.66 37.78 -1.64
C ALA A 1202 21.30 37.59 -2.32
N ALA A 1203 21.21 36.57 -3.18
CA ALA A 1203 20.11 36.40 -4.14
C ALA A 1203 19.23 35.16 -3.97
N TRP A 1204 19.55 34.26 -3.03
CA TRP A 1204 18.61 33.31 -2.42
C TRP A 1204 17.83 32.38 -3.38
N LEU A 1205 18.46 31.92 -4.46
CA LEU A 1205 17.87 31.08 -5.52
C LEU A 1205 16.56 31.71 -6.08
N PRO A 1206 16.66 32.76 -6.92
CA PRO A 1206 15.52 33.64 -7.26
C PRO A 1206 14.47 33.04 -8.22
N GLY A 1207 14.48 31.73 -8.48
CA GLY A 1207 13.47 31.08 -9.33
C GLY A 1207 13.58 31.47 -10.81
N THR A 1208 12.47 31.53 -11.54
CA THR A 1208 12.50 31.72 -12.99
C THR A 1208 12.72 33.18 -13.42
N GLU A 1209 12.49 34.17 -12.57
CA GLU A 1209 12.36 35.58 -13.01
C GLU A 1209 13.57 36.44 -12.65
N GLY A 1210 14.71 36.13 -13.28
CA GLY A 1210 15.97 36.89 -13.14
C GLY A 1210 15.85 38.38 -13.48
N GLN A 1211 14.76 38.80 -14.15
CA GLN A 1211 14.41 40.22 -14.36
C GLN A 1211 14.33 40.99 -13.04
N GLY A 1212 13.79 40.38 -11.98
CA GLY A 1212 13.71 41.02 -10.67
C GLY A 1212 15.07 41.29 -10.01
N VAL A 1213 16.15 40.68 -10.50
CA VAL A 1213 17.53 40.98 -10.09
C VAL A 1213 18.04 42.23 -10.79
N ALA A 1214 17.85 42.33 -12.10
CA ALA A 1214 18.24 43.50 -12.86
C ALA A 1214 17.47 44.76 -12.41
N ASP A 1215 16.17 44.63 -12.13
CA ASP A 1215 15.30 45.72 -11.66
C ASP A 1215 15.87 46.50 -10.46
N VAL A 1216 16.50 45.82 -9.48
CA VAL A 1216 17.11 46.49 -8.31
C VAL A 1216 18.58 46.85 -8.52
N LEU A 1217 19.33 46.10 -9.34
CA LEU A 1217 20.71 46.44 -9.70
C LEU A 1217 20.79 47.74 -10.50
N PHE A 1218 19.80 48.01 -11.37
CA PHE A 1218 19.72 49.20 -12.22
C PHE A 1218 18.79 50.30 -11.68
N GLY A 1219 18.24 50.14 -10.48
CA GLY A 1219 17.53 51.20 -9.76
C GLY A 1219 16.06 51.44 -10.14
N ASP A 1220 15.44 50.62 -11.00
CA ASP A 1220 13.98 50.67 -11.22
C ASP A 1220 13.22 50.44 -9.90
N TYR A 1221 13.80 49.64 -9.01
CA TYR A 1221 13.28 49.36 -7.67
C TYR A 1221 14.40 49.45 -6.62
N GLY A 1222 14.04 49.78 -5.38
CA GLY A 1222 14.97 49.82 -4.26
C GLY A 1222 15.19 48.45 -3.61
N PHE A 1223 16.41 48.18 -3.16
CA PHE A 1223 16.71 47.02 -2.31
C PHE A 1223 15.97 47.15 -0.98
N THR A 1224 15.21 46.12 -0.61
CA THR A 1224 14.36 46.11 0.60
C THR A 1224 14.56 44.90 1.49
N GLY A 1225 15.09 43.79 0.96
CA GLY A 1225 15.29 42.55 1.70
C GLY A 1225 16.24 42.69 2.89
N LYS A 1226 16.03 41.83 3.90
CA LYS A 1226 16.81 41.78 5.15
C LYS A 1226 17.19 40.34 5.47
N LEU A 1227 18.46 40.11 5.85
CA LEU A 1227 19.02 38.79 6.10
C LEU A 1227 18.10 37.90 6.94
N SER A 1228 17.58 36.83 6.33
CA SER A 1228 16.82 35.76 6.99
C SER A 1228 17.70 34.85 7.83
N ARG A 1229 19.03 34.91 7.62
CA ARG A 1229 20.07 34.18 8.36
C ARG A 1229 21.27 35.07 8.64
N THR A 1230 21.92 34.82 9.76
CA THR A 1230 23.23 35.34 10.10
C THR A 1230 24.25 34.90 9.07
N TRP A 1231 25.04 35.84 8.54
CA TRP A 1231 26.19 35.51 7.70
C TRP A 1231 27.41 35.33 8.59
N PHE A 1232 28.07 34.18 8.51
CA PHE A 1232 29.24 33.83 9.33
C PHE A 1232 30.56 34.26 8.68
N LYS A 1233 31.61 34.36 9.48
CA LYS A 1233 32.99 34.69 9.07
C LYS A 1233 33.72 33.45 8.56
N THR A 1234 33.72 32.39 9.38
CA THR A 1234 34.32 31.08 9.08
C THR A 1234 33.36 29.96 9.51
N VAL A 1235 33.50 28.77 8.91
CA VAL A 1235 32.64 27.62 9.23
C VAL A 1235 32.85 27.06 10.65
N ASP A 1236 33.98 27.36 11.27
CA ASP A 1236 34.30 26.93 12.65
C ASP A 1236 33.47 27.68 13.71
N GLN A 1237 32.86 28.82 13.35
CA GLN A 1237 31.88 29.51 14.20
C GLN A 1237 30.55 28.75 14.31
N LEU A 1238 30.28 27.76 13.45
CA LEU A 1238 28.95 27.17 13.33
C LEU A 1238 28.70 26.02 14.31
N PRO A 1239 27.50 25.91 14.91
CA PRO A 1239 26.32 26.76 14.68
C PRO A 1239 26.39 28.11 15.39
N MET A 1240 25.99 29.17 14.67
CA MET A 1240 25.88 30.54 15.19
C MET A 1240 24.60 31.18 14.63
N ASN A 1241 23.78 31.73 15.52
CA ASN A 1241 22.50 32.36 15.22
C ASN A 1241 22.28 33.58 16.13
N VAL A 1242 21.35 34.45 15.75
CA VAL A 1242 20.92 35.56 16.60
C VAL A 1242 20.46 35.10 17.98
N GLY A 1243 21.05 35.68 19.03
CA GLY A 1243 20.79 35.38 20.45
C GLY A 1243 21.70 34.34 21.09
N ASP A 1244 22.57 33.66 20.32
CA ASP A 1244 23.55 32.72 20.89
C ASP A 1244 24.67 33.48 21.63
N SER A 1245 25.27 32.91 22.68
CA SER A 1245 26.22 33.64 23.56
C SER A 1245 27.57 34.00 22.94
N HIS A 1246 27.88 33.45 21.75
CA HIS A 1246 29.14 33.67 21.02
C HIS A 1246 28.88 34.29 19.64
N TYR A 1247 27.86 35.15 19.55
CA TYR A 1247 27.37 35.73 18.31
C TYR A 1247 28.31 36.80 17.75
N ASP A 1248 29.22 36.39 16.86
CA ASP A 1248 30.20 37.23 16.16
C ASP A 1248 30.06 37.15 14.62
N PRO A 1249 29.01 37.75 14.03
CA PRO A 1249 28.68 37.58 12.62
C PRO A 1249 29.58 38.40 11.68
N LEU A 1250 29.64 37.99 10.40
CA LEU A 1250 30.17 38.80 9.30
C LEU A 1250 29.15 39.85 8.85
N PHE A 1251 27.90 39.42 8.68
CA PHE A 1251 26.73 40.30 8.55
C PHE A 1251 25.64 39.80 9.50
N PRO A 1252 25.16 40.63 10.45
CA PRO A 1252 24.21 40.17 11.45
C PRO A 1252 22.86 39.82 10.83
N PHE A 1253 22.14 38.90 11.46
CA PHE A 1253 20.73 38.65 11.20
C PHE A 1253 19.92 39.96 11.06
N GLY A 1254 19.05 40.04 10.05
CA GLY A 1254 18.25 41.23 9.75
C GLY A 1254 19.02 42.38 9.07
N PHE A 1255 20.33 42.28 8.86
CA PHE A 1255 21.11 43.25 8.08
C PHE A 1255 20.68 43.29 6.61
N GLY A 1256 20.96 44.41 5.95
CA GLY A 1256 20.71 44.63 4.53
C GLY A 1256 20.56 46.12 4.26
N LEU A 1257 21.37 46.66 3.37
CA LEU A 1257 21.30 48.05 2.94
C LEU A 1257 20.00 48.27 2.15
N THR A 1258 19.38 49.44 2.33
CA THR A 1258 18.15 49.82 1.63
C THR A 1258 18.42 50.97 0.69
N THR A 1259 18.10 50.79 -0.60
CA THR A 1259 18.20 51.85 -1.61
C THR A 1259 16.80 52.37 -1.97
N LYS A 1260 16.75 53.54 -2.60
CA LYS A 1260 15.52 54.06 -3.23
C LYS A 1260 15.56 53.76 -4.74
N PRO A 1261 14.40 53.68 -5.42
CA PRO A 1261 14.36 53.76 -6.87
C PRO A 1261 14.98 55.06 -7.38
N VAL A 1262 15.49 55.05 -8.60
CA VAL A 1262 15.98 56.22 -9.34
C VAL A 1262 15.15 56.31 -10.62
N ASN A 1263 14.44 57.44 -10.77
CA ASN A 1263 13.58 57.75 -11.93
C ASN A 1263 14.40 58.16 -13.16
#